data_AF-A0A8C7NVJ6-F1
#
_entry.id   AF-A0A8C7NVJ6-F1
#
_cell.length_a   1.000
_cell.length_b   1.000
_cell.length_c   1.000
_cell.angle_alpha   90.00
_cell.angle_beta   90.00
_cell.angle_gamma   90.00
#
_symmetry.space_group_name_H-M   'P 1'
#
loop_
_entity.id
_entity.type
_entity.pdbx_description
1 polymer ?
#
loop_
_entity_poly.entity_id
_entity_poly.type
_entity_poly.pdbx_seq_one_letter_code
_entity_poly.pdbx_strand_id
1 'polypeptide(L)'
;MWAFFARDPVKDFNYDILPETQETSGIWTLHRGKRKTGGEPVSVFVYDVSTGTEEQTQLAKAAFKRMKTLRHPNILAYVDGLETEKSLYLVTEQVTPLAAHLKAQSDRGGSGDLEMSWGLHQIVKALSFLVNDCHLLHNNLGIWSVFVDRAGEWKLGGLDHMTPENEDASTSLPSAKAVHSDMDKYDPPESPNGGEKWAGDVWRLGCLIWEVFNGPLPRTSSLRSLGKIPKALVPHYCELVGANARARPNPARFLQNCRAPGGFLSNSFVESNLFLEEIQIKDPAEKHQFFQDLSENLDSFPEDFCKHKVLPQLLTAFEFGNAGAVVLTPLFKVGKFLSAEEYQQKIIPVIVKMFSSTDRAMRIRLLQQMEQFIQYLNDAAVNSQIFPHVVHGFTDTNPAIREQTVKSMLLLAPKLNESNVNQELMRHFARLQARDEQGPIRCNTTVCLGKIAPYLNAGTRQRVLISAFSRATKDPFPASRAAGVLGFAATHNYYSVTESAARVLPTLCTLTVDPDKNVRDQAFKAIKSFLTKLETVSEDPTKLAEIEKDVMSSAQPAGAAASWAGWAVTGVSSLTSKLIRTGPGAEVGGPADNTPVAAGTASPRTGNPVTDGVPDEEPIGDRWDDEDWGTLEVQLKSEVYIHLGWTSSEAVKKQSSDWSSSGWDADDSWSNEKEADIQGQSSPGEDGWGNDWEEEGRTAPATKSAALPEGVRLASEYDWDIKGDTQTDFLANVSQRATPTPTAMVGDGWSAEPAGDWGAEESWQSVGGSPGLTKAELAKKKREERRKELEAKRAERKAAKGPLKLGARKLD
;
A
#
# COMPACT_ATOMS: atom_id res chain seq x y z
N MET A 1 -64.65 -1.07 19.79
CA MET A 1 -64.48 -0.91 18.33
C MET A 1 -63.31 0.06 18.03
N TRP A 2 -62.09 -0.25 18.50
CA TRP A 2 -60.91 0.64 18.37
C TRP A 2 -59.64 -0.09 17.87
N ALA A 3 -59.69 -1.40 17.63
CA ALA A 3 -58.53 -2.19 17.20
C ALA A 3 -58.23 -2.11 15.69
N PHE A 4 -59.19 -1.66 14.87
CA PHE A 4 -59.05 -1.64 13.39
C PHE A 4 -58.16 -0.53 12.82
N PHE A 5 -57.65 0.38 13.67
CA PHE A 5 -56.70 1.44 13.28
C PHE A 5 -55.30 1.22 13.87
N ALA A 6 -55.02 0.07 14.49
CA ALA A 6 -53.65 -0.33 14.76
C ALA A 6 -52.91 -0.51 13.43
N ARG A 7 -51.94 0.36 13.14
CA ARG A 7 -51.02 0.12 12.03
C ARG A 7 -50.28 -1.18 12.30
N ASP A 8 -50.22 -2.03 11.29
CA ASP A 8 -49.39 -3.23 11.29
C ASP A 8 -47.92 -2.83 11.57
N PRO A 9 -47.33 -3.20 12.72
CA PRO A 9 -46.00 -2.73 13.11
C PRO A 9 -44.90 -3.13 12.13
N VAL A 10 -45.13 -4.19 11.34
CA VAL A 10 -44.19 -4.67 10.32
C VAL A 10 -44.11 -3.70 9.13
N LYS A 11 -45.15 -2.89 8.86
CA LYS A 11 -45.15 -1.90 7.78
C LYS A 11 -44.28 -0.68 8.11
N ASP A 12 -44.31 -0.25 9.36
CA ASP A 12 -43.49 0.87 9.87
C ASP A 12 -42.07 0.39 10.29
N PHE A 13 -41.70 -0.88 10.07
CA PHE A 13 -40.37 -1.42 10.33
C PHE A 13 -39.32 -0.91 9.32
N ASN A 14 -38.19 -0.40 9.80
CA ASN A 14 -37.21 0.35 8.99
C ASN A 14 -36.26 -0.49 8.11
N TYR A 15 -36.51 -1.79 7.97
CA TYR A 15 -35.62 -2.74 7.30
C TYR A 15 -36.37 -3.61 6.31
N ASP A 16 -35.71 -3.93 5.20
CA ASP A 16 -36.14 -4.91 4.21
C ASP A 16 -35.41 -6.23 4.47
N ILE A 17 -36.17 -7.33 4.55
CA ILE A 17 -35.65 -8.69 4.79
C ILE A 17 -35.52 -9.40 3.44
N LEU A 18 -34.36 -9.99 3.13
CA LEU A 18 -34.07 -10.62 1.84
C LEU A 18 -34.47 -12.11 1.87
N PRO A 19 -35.45 -12.56 1.06
CA PRO A 19 -36.01 -13.92 1.16
C PRO A 19 -35.02 -15.04 0.83
N GLU A 20 -34.07 -14.77 -0.06
CA GLU A 20 -33.13 -15.77 -0.62
C GLU A 20 -32.07 -16.26 0.39
N THR A 21 -31.97 -15.61 1.54
CA THR A 21 -31.08 -16.02 2.63
C THR A 21 -31.90 -16.37 3.86
N GLN A 22 -31.96 -17.66 4.17
CA GLN A 22 -32.60 -18.20 5.37
C GLN A 22 -31.70 -19.28 5.96
N GLU A 23 -31.11 -18.99 7.12
CA GLU A 23 -30.23 -19.92 7.86
C GLU A 23 -30.79 -20.14 9.27
N THR A 24 -30.83 -21.39 9.75
CA THR A 24 -31.29 -21.69 11.12
C THR A 24 -30.17 -21.44 12.13
N SER A 25 -30.45 -20.65 13.17
CA SER A 25 -29.49 -20.24 14.20
C SER A 25 -30.11 -20.46 15.59
N GLY A 26 -30.01 -21.71 16.09
CA GLY A 26 -30.70 -22.13 17.30
C GLY A 26 -32.22 -22.04 17.15
N ILE A 27 -32.87 -21.27 18.03
CA ILE A 27 -34.31 -20.96 17.93
C ILE A 27 -34.66 -19.90 16.89
N TRP A 28 -33.66 -19.17 16.34
CA TRP A 28 -33.88 -18.06 15.42
C TRP A 28 -33.71 -18.48 13.96
N THR A 29 -34.46 -17.82 13.08
CA THR A 29 -34.21 -17.83 11.64
C THR A 29 -33.41 -16.57 11.28
N LEU A 30 -32.19 -16.73 10.76
CA LEU A 30 -31.32 -15.65 10.34
C LEU A 30 -31.54 -15.33 8.86
N HIS A 31 -31.79 -14.05 8.58
CA HIS A 31 -31.87 -13.48 7.23
C HIS A 31 -30.86 -12.35 7.06
N ARG A 32 -30.38 -12.13 5.83
CA ARG A 32 -29.76 -10.85 5.46
C ARG A 32 -30.85 -9.80 5.27
N GLY A 33 -30.56 -8.56 5.62
CA GLY A 33 -31.46 -7.43 5.39
C GLY A 33 -30.72 -6.18 4.94
N LYS A 34 -31.50 -5.15 4.60
CA LYS A 34 -31.01 -3.80 4.33
C LYS A 34 -31.86 -2.78 5.07
N ARG A 35 -31.23 -1.71 5.56
CA ARG A 35 -31.93 -0.55 6.13
C ARG A 35 -32.57 0.26 5.00
N LYS A 36 -33.89 0.51 5.09
CA LYS A 36 -34.65 1.29 4.08
C LYS A 36 -34.07 2.70 3.89
N THR A 37 -33.53 3.27 4.97
CA THR A 37 -32.75 4.51 4.94
C THR A 37 -31.27 4.20 4.68
N GLY A 38 -30.75 4.61 3.52
CA GLY A 38 -29.33 4.49 3.16
C GLY A 38 -28.88 3.12 2.61
N GLY A 39 -29.71 2.08 2.66
CA GLY A 39 -29.38 0.76 2.11
C GLY A 39 -28.37 -0.04 2.92
N GLU A 40 -28.04 0.40 4.14
CA GLU A 40 -27.02 -0.22 5.00
C GLU A 40 -27.32 -1.71 5.23
N PRO A 41 -26.36 -2.61 5.01
CA PRO A 41 -26.57 -4.04 5.15
C PRO A 41 -26.60 -4.45 6.63
N VAL A 42 -27.56 -5.31 6.99
CA VAL A 42 -27.78 -5.79 8.36
C VAL A 42 -28.04 -7.29 8.37
N SER A 43 -27.95 -7.91 9.55
CA SER A 43 -28.45 -9.26 9.80
C SER A 43 -29.70 -9.18 10.68
N VAL A 44 -30.77 -9.89 10.27
CA VAL A 44 -32.08 -9.87 10.92
C VAL A 44 -32.42 -11.28 11.39
N PHE A 45 -32.47 -11.45 12.71
CA PHE A 45 -32.93 -12.67 13.36
C PHE A 45 -34.45 -12.57 13.56
N VAL A 46 -35.17 -13.63 13.18
CA VAL A 46 -36.63 -13.72 13.25
C VAL A 46 -37.02 -14.95 14.06
N TYR A 47 -37.88 -14.75 15.06
CA TYR A 47 -38.51 -15.83 15.82
C TYR A 47 -40.02 -15.75 15.64
N ASP A 48 -40.67 -16.84 15.27
CA ASP A 48 -42.12 -16.94 15.08
C ASP A 48 -42.78 -17.64 16.28
N VAL A 49 -43.60 -16.86 16.98
CA VAL A 49 -44.32 -17.26 18.20
C VAL A 49 -45.41 -18.31 17.89
N SER A 50 -45.84 -18.43 16.63
CA SER A 50 -46.84 -19.41 16.22
C SER A 50 -46.27 -20.80 15.88
N THR A 51 -44.94 -20.93 15.71
CA THR A 51 -44.26 -22.19 15.37
C THR A 51 -43.35 -22.70 16.48
N GLY A 52 -42.82 -21.84 17.36
CA GLY A 52 -42.03 -22.25 18.52
C GLY A 52 -42.85 -22.59 19.77
N THR A 53 -42.23 -23.28 20.74
CA THR A 53 -42.84 -23.65 22.03
C THR A 53 -42.93 -22.45 22.98
N GLU A 54 -43.69 -22.58 24.08
CA GLU A 54 -43.71 -21.55 25.13
C GLU A 54 -42.31 -21.31 25.73
N GLU A 55 -41.55 -22.38 25.98
CA GLU A 55 -40.17 -22.31 26.48
C GLU A 55 -39.24 -21.58 25.51
N GLN A 56 -39.32 -21.91 24.21
CA GLN A 56 -38.58 -21.19 23.17
C GLN A 56 -38.99 -19.71 23.09
N THR A 57 -40.28 -19.40 23.27
CA THR A 57 -40.77 -18.01 23.28
C THR A 57 -40.27 -17.24 24.50
N GLN A 58 -40.14 -17.88 25.66
CA GLN A 58 -39.55 -17.29 26.86
C GLN A 58 -38.05 -16.98 26.65
N LEU A 59 -37.30 -17.92 26.07
CA LEU A 59 -35.87 -17.76 25.73
C LEU A 59 -35.63 -16.67 24.67
N ALA A 60 -36.44 -16.64 23.61
CA ALA A 60 -36.37 -15.60 22.57
C ALA A 60 -36.59 -14.20 23.19
N LYS A 61 -37.58 -14.07 24.10
CA LYS A 61 -37.85 -12.83 24.83
C LYS A 61 -36.76 -12.49 25.86
N ALA A 62 -36.05 -13.47 26.41
CA ALA A 62 -34.89 -13.24 27.26
C ALA A 62 -33.71 -12.68 26.44
N ALA A 63 -33.28 -13.36 25.38
CA ALA A 63 -32.23 -12.89 24.47
C ALA A 63 -32.49 -11.47 23.94
N PHE A 64 -33.72 -11.20 23.47
CA PHE A 64 -34.13 -9.90 22.96
C PHE A 64 -33.99 -8.76 23.98
N LYS A 65 -34.28 -9.03 25.27
CA LYS A 65 -34.05 -8.08 26.36
C LYS A 65 -32.56 -7.92 26.70
N ARG A 66 -31.80 -9.02 26.73
CA ARG A 66 -30.37 -9.01 27.03
C ARG A 66 -29.57 -8.21 25.98
N MET A 67 -29.78 -8.48 24.69
CA MET A 67 -29.10 -7.77 23.59
C MET A 67 -29.40 -6.26 23.55
N LYS A 68 -30.60 -5.83 23.97
CA LYS A 68 -30.91 -4.40 24.12
C LYS A 68 -30.02 -3.69 25.14
N THR A 69 -29.44 -4.41 26.11
CA THR A 69 -28.65 -3.85 27.23
C THR A 69 -27.14 -4.08 27.15
N LEU A 70 -26.67 -5.24 26.70
CA LEU A 70 -25.24 -5.55 26.64
C LEU A 70 -24.51 -4.80 25.52
N ARG A 71 -23.35 -4.22 25.81
CA ARG A 71 -22.51 -3.49 24.84
C ARG A 71 -21.04 -3.82 25.09
N HIS A 72 -20.43 -4.57 24.16
CA HIS A 72 -19.02 -4.94 24.15
C HIS A 72 -18.59 -5.16 22.70
N PRO A 73 -17.37 -4.78 22.25
CA PRO A 73 -16.97 -4.87 20.83
C PRO A 73 -17.01 -6.29 20.23
N ASN A 74 -16.93 -7.31 21.08
CA ASN A 74 -16.94 -8.73 20.69
C ASN A 74 -18.23 -9.46 21.12
N ILE A 75 -19.30 -8.72 21.43
CA ILE A 75 -20.68 -9.24 21.57
C ILE A 75 -21.50 -8.68 20.40
N LEU A 76 -22.35 -9.50 19.79
CA LEU A 76 -23.12 -9.18 18.60
C LEU A 76 -23.94 -7.89 18.79
N ALA A 77 -23.65 -6.87 17.97
CA ALA A 77 -24.18 -5.53 18.19
C ALA A 77 -25.67 -5.44 17.85
N TYR A 78 -26.50 -5.15 18.87
CA TYR A 78 -27.90 -4.77 18.70
C TYR A 78 -28.00 -3.42 17.97
N VAL A 79 -28.73 -3.40 16.85
CA VAL A 79 -29.02 -2.19 16.06
C VAL A 79 -30.45 -1.72 16.32
N ASP A 80 -31.45 -2.59 16.11
CA ASP A 80 -32.87 -2.31 16.32
C ASP A 80 -33.65 -3.62 16.55
N GLY A 81 -34.95 -3.56 16.82
CA GLY A 81 -35.76 -4.77 17.00
C GLY A 81 -37.20 -4.54 17.43
N LEU A 82 -38.10 -5.26 16.76
CA LEU A 82 -39.56 -5.17 16.86
C LEU A 82 -40.13 -6.44 17.50
N GLU A 83 -40.89 -6.31 18.58
CA GLU A 83 -41.69 -7.40 19.16
C GLU A 83 -43.15 -7.23 18.74
N THR A 84 -43.75 -8.29 18.21
CA THR A 84 -45.18 -8.36 17.85
C THR A 84 -45.82 -9.60 18.49
N GLU A 85 -47.15 -9.70 18.46
CA GLU A 85 -47.88 -10.87 18.95
C GLU A 85 -47.53 -12.17 18.19
N LYS A 86 -47.06 -12.06 16.94
CA LYS A 86 -46.75 -13.20 16.07
C LYS A 86 -45.26 -13.50 15.96
N SER A 87 -44.41 -12.49 15.99
CA SER A 87 -42.98 -12.66 15.72
C SER A 87 -42.11 -11.61 16.43
N LEU A 88 -40.90 -12.00 16.80
CA LEU A 88 -39.84 -11.10 17.24
C LEU A 88 -38.83 -10.93 16.10
N TYR A 89 -38.51 -9.67 15.79
CA TYR A 89 -37.49 -9.28 14.83
C TYR A 89 -36.35 -8.58 15.57
N LEU A 90 -35.11 -9.02 15.33
CA LEU A 90 -33.91 -8.56 16.02
C LEU A 90 -32.86 -8.20 14.97
N VAL A 91 -32.51 -6.92 14.88
CA VAL A 91 -31.60 -6.37 13.86
C VAL A 91 -30.23 -6.14 14.46
N THR A 92 -29.20 -6.55 13.73
CA THR A 92 -27.80 -6.53 14.15
C THR A 92 -26.89 -6.01 13.03
N GLU A 93 -25.62 -5.74 13.36
CA GLU A 93 -24.57 -5.56 12.36
C GLU A 93 -24.56 -6.75 11.35
N GLN A 94 -24.14 -6.55 10.10
CA GLN A 94 -24.15 -7.67 9.15
C GLN A 94 -23.09 -8.72 9.52
N VAL A 95 -23.57 -9.91 9.88
CA VAL A 95 -22.76 -11.08 10.25
C VAL A 95 -23.15 -12.35 9.50
N THR A 96 -22.21 -13.29 9.43
CA THR A 96 -22.38 -14.68 8.96
C THR A 96 -22.12 -15.64 10.12
N PRO A 97 -22.87 -16.75 10.30
CA PRO A 97 -22.58 -17.72 11.37
C PRO A 97 -21.18 -18.34 11.25
N LEU A 98 -20.50 -18.59 12.37
CA LEU A 98 -19.12 -19.09 12.37
C LEU A 98 -18.96 -20.41 11.59
N ALA A 99 -19.90 -21.34 11.72
CA ALA A 99 -19.87 -22.60 10.98
C ALA A 99 -19.89 -22.42 9.45
N ALA A 100 -20.64 -21.42 8.95
CA ALA A 100 -20.68 -21.10 7.53
C ALA A 100 -19.41 -20.37 7.07
N HIS A 101 -18.88 -19.47 7.91
CA HIS A 101 -17.62 -18.77 7.65
C HIS A 101 -16.42 -19.73 7.58
N LEU A 102 -16.22 -20.59 8.60
CA LEU A 102 -15.13 -21.57 8.64
C LEU A 102 -15.21 -22.57 7.47
N LYS A 103 -16.42 -22.98 7.08
CA LYS A 103 -16.61 -23.81 5.88
C LYS A 103 -16.12 -23.08 4.64
N ALA A 104 -16.62 -21.87 4.37
CA ALA A 104 -16.24 -21.08 3.20
C ALA A 104 -14.74 -20.71 3.19
N GLN A 105 -14.12 -20.55 4.36
CA GLN A 105 -12.67 -20.39 4.52
C GLN A 105 -11.92 -21.67 4.12
N SER A 106 -12.39 -22.85 4.58
CA SER A 106 -11.80 -24.14 4.21
C SER A 106 -11.96 -24.48 2.73
N ASP A 107 -13.09 -24.10 2.11
CA ASP A 107 -13.38 -24.27 0.68
C ASP A 107 -12.47 -23.39 -0.20
N ARG A 108 -11.93 -22.27 0.31
CA ARG A 108 -10.96 -21.38 -0.38
C ARG A 108 -9.51 -21.88 -0.31
N GLY A 109 -9.19 -22.71 0.70
CA GLY A 109 -7.83 -23.17 0.97
C GLY A 109 -6.99 -22.16 1.78
N GLY A 110 -6.12 -22.71 2.64
CA GLY A 110 -5.35 -21.97 3.65
C GLY A 110 -5.47 -22.65 5.01
N SER A 111 -4.65 -22.26 6.00
CA SER A 111 -4.77 -22.80 7.36
C SER A 111 -5.75 -22.00 8.24
N GLY A 112 -5.94 -20.70 7.94
CA GLY A 112 -6.82 -19.81 8.70
C GLY A 112 -6.34 -19.46 10.11
N ASP A 113 -5.15 -19.91 10.53
CA ASP A 113 -4.65 -19.80 11.91
C ASP A 113 -4.68 -18.37 12.47
N LEU A 114 -4.38 -17.36 11.64
CA LEU A 114 -4.42 -15.94 12.05
C LEU A 114 -5.85 -15.52 12.40
N GLU A 115 -6.83 -15.80 11.53
CA GLU A 115 -8.24 -15.49 11.73
C GLU A 115 -8.82 -16.26 12.93
N MET A 116 -8.48 -17.55 13.06
CA MET A 116 -8.88 -18.36 14.22
C MET A 116 -8.24 -17.86 15.52
N SER A 117 -6.98 -17.42 15.50
CA SER A 117 -6.32 -16.86 16.70
C SER A 117 -6.98 -15.56 17.14
N TRP A 118 -7.22 -14.61 16.23
CA TRP A 118 -7.91 -13.36 16.58
C TRP A 118 -9.36 -13.60 17.00
N GLY A 119 -10.08 -14.47 16.30
CA GLY A 119 -11.45 -14.84 16.63
C GLY A 119 -11.59 -15.49 18.02
N LEU A 120 -10.73 -16.45 18.34
CA LEU A 120 -10.68 -17.05 19.68
C LEU A 120 -10.29 -16.03 20.75
N HIS A 121 -9.33 -15.14 20.48
CA HIS A 121 -8.99 -14.03 21.37
C HIS A 121 -10.23 -13.15 21.66
N GLN A 122 -11.00 -12.78 20.63
CA GLN A 122 -12.21 -11.97 20.77
C GLN A 122 -13.33 -12.65 21.56
N ILE A 123 -13.58 -13.95 21.34
CA ILE A 123 -14.61 -14.69 22.09
C ILE A 123 -14.21 -14.94 23.54
N VAL A 124 -12.93 -15.21 23.84
CA VAL A 124 -12.45 -15.29 25.22
C VAL A 124 -12.53 -13.93 25.93
N LYS A 125 -12.23 -12.83 25.23
CA LYS A 125 -12.38 -11.46 25.73
C LYS A 125 -13.86 -11.14 26.04
N ALA A 126 -14.80 -11.53 25.17
CA ALA A 126 -16.24 -11.42 25.43
C ALA A 126 -16.70 -12.25 26.63
N LEU A 127 -16.24 -13.50 26.76
CA LEU A 127 -16.59 -14.37 27.87
C LEU A 127 -16.01 -13.86 29.21
N SER A 128 -14.79 -13.33 29.19
CA SER A 128 -14.19 -12.64 30.34
C SER A 128 -15.05 -11.47 30.81
N PHE A 129 -15.52 -10.62 29.89
CA PHE A 129 -16.40 -9.49 30.20
C PHE A 129 -17.72 -9.94 30.83
N LEU A 130 -18.37 -10.99 30.30
CA LEU A 130 -19.60 -11.54 30.87
C LEU A 130 -19.39 -12.06 32.31
N VAL A 131 -18.37 -12.89 32.53
CA VAL A 131 -18.09 -13.50 33.83
C VAL A 131 -17.60 -12.49 34.87
N ASN A 132 -16.60 -11.68 34.51
CA ASN A 132 -15.84 -10.87 35.47
C ASN A 132 -16.48 -9.48 35.69
N ASP A 133 -16.99 -8.84 34.64
CA ASP A 133 -17.48 -7.45 34.69
C ASP A 133 -19.01 -7.36 34.78
N CYS A 134 -19.74 -8.34 34.25
CA CYS A 134 -21.22 -8.38 34.28
C CYS A 134 -21.82 -9.38 35.28
N HIS A 135 -21.02 -10.34 35.79
CA HIS A 135 -21.48 -11.48 36.62
C HIS A 135 -22.62 -12.29 35.96
N LEU A 136 -22.46 -12.57 34.67
CA LEU A 136 -23.37 -13.36 33.85
C LEU A 136 -22.68 -14.64 33.36
N LEU A 137 -23.42 -15.74 33.32
CA LEU A 137 -23.01 -17.01 32.73
C LEU A 137 -23.72 -17.18 31.38
N HIS A 138 -22.99 -17.58 30.34
CA HIS A 138 -23.48 -17.66 28.97
C HIS A 138 -24.38 -18.88 28.75
N ASN A 139 -23.98 -20.02 29.31
CA ASN A 139 -24.64 -21.34 29.29
C ASN A 139 -24.85 -21.98 27.90
N ASN A 140 -24.93 -21.21 26.82
CA ASN A 140 -25.13 -21.67 25.44
C ASN A 140 -23.94 -21.39 24.49
N LEU A 141 -22.71 -21.42 25.02
CA LEU A 141 -21.51 -21.19 24.20
C LEU A 141 -21.23 -22.40 23.27
N GLY A 142 -21.02 -22.15 21.98
CA GLY A 142 -20.71 -23.16 20.97
C GLY A 142 -20.63 -22.55 19.57
N ILE A 143 -20.37 -23.36 18.53
CA ILE A 143 -20.15 -22.84 17.17
C ILE A 143 -21.36 -22.10 16.56
N TRP A 144 -22.58 -22.41 17.03
CA TRP A 144 -23.83 -21.71 16.67
C TRP A 144 -24.01 -20.35 17.36
N SER A 145 -23.30 -20.10 18.48
CA SER A 145 -23.40 -18.86 19.25
C SER A 145 -22.39 -17.81 18.83
N VAL A 146 -21.55 -18.11 17.82
CA VAL A 146 -20.51 -17.19 17.31
C VAL A 146 -20.83 -16.79 15.88
N PHE A 147 -20.65 -15.50 15.59
CA PHE A 147 -20.91 -14.88 14.30
C PHE A 147 -19.68 -14.10 13.87
N VAL A 148 -19.47 -13.95 12.56
CA VAL A 148 -18.31 -13.24 11.98
C VAL A 148 -18.80 -12.07 11.14
N ASP A 149 -18.23 -10.88 11.38
CA ASP A 149 -18.57 -9.67 10.64
C ASP A 149 -17.80 -9.53 9.31
N ARG A 150 -18.00 -8.42 8.60
CA ARG A 150 -17.34 -8.11 7.32
C ARG A 150 -15.82 -7.97 7.39
N ALA A 151 -15.24 -7.71 8.57
CA ALA A 151 -13.80 -7.56 8.77
C ALA A 151 -13.12 -8.82 9.31
N GLY A 152 -13.88 -9.93 9.45
CA GLY A 152 -13.40 -11.17 10.06
C GLY A 152 -13.45 -11.16 11.59
N GLU A 153 -14.11 -10.18 12.22
CA GLU A 153 -14.21 -10.16 13.69
C GLU A 153 -15.29 -11.11 14.20
N TRP A 154 -14.96 -11.89 15.21
CA TRP A 154 -15.89 -12.80 15.87
C TRP A 154 -16.66 -12.07 16.97
N LYS A 155 -17.99 -12.21 16.93
CA LYS A 155 -18.95 -11.63 17.86
C LYS A 155 -19.73 -12.75 18.57
N LEU A 156 -19.84 -12.67 19.89
CA LEU A 156 -20.61 -13.60 20.70
C LEU A 156 -22.11 -13.21 20.69
N GLY A 157 -22.97 -14.15 20.28
CA GLY A 157 -24.43 -14.10 20.36
C GLY A 157 -24.97 -15.34 21.08
N GLY A 158 -26.22 -15.73 20.85
CA GLY A 158 -26.84 -16.89 21.54
C GLY A 158 -27.12 -16.63 23.03
N LEU A 159 -27.57 -15.40 23.35
CA LEU A 159 -27.76 -14.92 24.74
C LEU A 159 -29.09 -15.36 25.39
N ASP A 160 -29.72 -16.39 24.83
CA ASP A 160 -31.03 -16.94 25.18
C ASP A 160 -31.03 -17.68 26.52
N HIS A 161 -30.02 -18.50 26.80
CA HIS A 161 -29.86 -19.18 28.11
C HIS A 161 -28.98 -18.41 29.12
N MET A 162 -28.69 -17.12 28.88
CA MET A 162 -27.73 -16.36 29.70
C MET A 162 -28.32 -15.90 31.05
N THR A 163 -27.83 -16.45 32.16
CA THR A 163 -28.32 -16.23 33.53
C THR A 163 -27.37 -15.34 34.36
N PRO A 164 -27.84 -14.69 35.44
CA PRO A 164 -26.97 -14.15 36.48
C PRO A 164 -26.21 -15.26 37.21
N GLU A 165 -25.02 -14.93 37.72
CA GLU A 165 -24.19 -15.82 38.55
C GLU A 165 -24.93 -16.36 39.79
N ASN A 166 -25.78 -15.52 40.40
CA ASN A 166 -26.51 -15.82 41.63
C ASN A 166 -28.03 -15.78 41.35
N GLU A 167 -28.51 -16.67 40.47
CA GLU A 167 -29.93 -16.75 40.09
C GLU A 167 -30.73 -17.63 41.08
N ASP A 168 -31.84 -17.11 41.60
CA ASP A 168 -32.78 -17.89 42.41
C ASP A 168 -33.53 -18.91 41.53
N ALA A 169 -33.76 -20.11 42.07
CA ALA A 169 -34.43 -21.22 41.37
C ALA A 169 -35.89 -20.94 40.96
N SER A 170 -36.48 -19.82 41.40
CA SER A 170 -37.79 -19.32 40.96
C SER A 170 -37.77 -18.55 39.64
N THR A 171 -36.59 -18.26 39.09
CA THR A 171 -36.39 -17.43 37.89
C THR A 171 -35.63 -18.13 36.76
N SER A 172 -35.26 -19.40 36.94
CA SER A 172 -34.45 -20.17 35.99
C SER A 172 -35.09 -20.24 34.60
N LEU A 173 -34.35 -19.84 33.58
CA LEU A 173 -34.73 -20.02 32.17
C LEU A 173 -34.81 -21.50 31.79
N PRO A 174 -35.61 -21.89 30.77
CA PRO A 174 -35.66 -23.27 30.28
C PRO A 174 -34.26 -23.78 29.89
N SER A 175 -34.00 -25.06 30.17
CA SER A 175 -32.70 -25.70 29.88
C SER A 175 -32.51 -25.91 28.38
N ALA A 176 -31.28 -25.72 27.87
CA ALA A 176 -30.94 -25.98 26.47
C ALA A 176 -31.31 -27.40 26.01
N LYS A 177 -31.29 -28.38 26.92
CA LYS A 177 -31.72 -29.78 26.69
C LYS A 177 -33.18 -29.91 26.28
N ALA A 178 -34.07 -29.03 26.78
CA ALA A 178 -35.49 -29.06 26.47
C ALA A 178 -35.79 -28.54 25.04
N VAL A 179 -34.86 -27.76 24.48
CA VAL A 179 -34.97 -27.12 23.16
C VAL A 179 -34.23 -27.90 22.08
N HIS A 180 -33.06 -28.45 22.41
CA HIS A 180 -32.20 -29.17 21.47
C HIS A 180 -31.58 -30.42 22.13
N SER A 181 -32.02 -31.61 21.74
CA SER A 181 -31.61 -32.89 22.35
C SER A 181 -30.18 -33.33 22.03
N ASP A 182 -29.57 -32.82 20.96
CA ASP A 182 -28.18 -33.09 20.58
C ASP A 182 -27.15 -32.24 21.39
N MET A 183 -27.62 -31.43 22.34
CA MET A 183 -26.76 -30.57 23.17
C MET A 183 -25.98 -31.33 24.24
N ASP A 184 -26.45 -32.51 24.67
CA ASP A 184 -25.85 -33.33 25.73
C ASP A 184 -24.35 -33.60 25.52
N LYS A 185 -23.88 -33.65 24.27
CA LYS A 185 -22.46 -33.90 23.96
C LYS A 185 -21.53 -32.75 24.32
N TYR A 186 -22.04 -31.54 24.51
CA TYR A 186 -21.28 -30.34 24.86
C TYR A 186 -21.25 -30.07 26.37
N ASP A 187 -22.04 -30.79 27.16
CA ASP A 187 -22.15 -30.55 28.60
C ASP A 187 -20.88 -30.97 29.37
N PRO A 188 -20.57 -30.28 30.48
CA PRO A 188 -19.45 -30.65 31.33
C PRO A 188 -19.72 -31.94 32.12
N PRO A 189 -18.67 -32.67 32.56
CA PRO A 189 -18.80 -33.95 33.26
C PRO A 189 -19.25 -33.82 34.73
N GLU A 190 -19.13 -32.65 35.34
CA GLU A 190 -19.61 -32.39 36.70
C GLU A 190 -21.09 -31.96 36.77
N SER A 191 -21.72 -32.19 37.91
CA SER A 191 -23.02 -31.60 38.24
C SER A 191 -22.88 -30.08 38.50
N PRO A 192 -23.91 -29.26 38.24
CA PRO A 192 -23.80 -27.79 38.23
C PRO A 192 -23.31 -27.13 39.53
N ASN A 193 -23.43 -27.80 40.69
CA ASN A 193 -22.92 -27.31 41.98
C ASN A 193 -21.43 -27.68 42.22
N GLY A 194 -20.71 -28.14 41.20
CA GLY A 194 -19.47 -28.92 41.30
C GLY A 194 -18.15 -28.23 40.93
N GLY A 195 -18.09 -26.90 40.81
CA GLY A 195 -16.89 -26.21 40.30
C GLY A 195 -16.78 -24.74 40.68
N GLU A 196 -15.85 -24.05 40.00
CA GLU A 196 -15.92 -22.60 39.90
C GLU A 196 -17.09 -22.19 38.99
N LYS A 197 -17.72 -21.06 39.28
CA LYS A 197 -18.91 -20.54 38.59
C LYS A 197 -18.79 -20.45 37.06
N TRP A 198 -17.61 -20.13 36.53
CA TRP A 198 -17.35 -20.07 35.08
C TRP A 198 -17.03 -21.44 34.44
N ALA A 199 -16.89 -22.52 35.22
CA ALA A 199 -16.31 -23.77 34.73
C ALA A 199 -17.13 -24.43 33.61
N GLY A 200 -18.45 -24.24 33.58
CA GLY A 200 -19.33 -24.73 32.51
C GLY A 200 -19.11 -24.02 31.18
N ASP A 201 -19.05 -22.68 31.18
CA ASP A 201 -18.74 -21.90 29.97
C ASP A 201 -17.30 -22.13 29.50
N VAL A 202 -16.36 -22.27 30.43
CA VAL A 202 -14.94 -22.54 30.12
C VAL A 202 -14.77 -23.96 29.55
N TRP A 203 -15.60 -24.93 29.93
CA TRP A 203 -15.68 -26.22 29.25
C TRP A 203 -16.27 -26.08 27.84
N ARG A 204 -17.36 -25.32 27.66
CA ARG A 204 -17.95 -25.06 26.34
C ARG A 204 -17.03 -24.28 25.40
N LEU A 205 -16.18 -23.40 25.92
CA LEU A 205 -15.07 -22.78 25.18
C LEU A 205 -14.08 -23.83 24.67
N GLY A 206 -13.80 -24.86 25.48
CA GLY A 206 -13.03 -26.03 25.06
C GLY A 206 -13.70 -26.76 23.89
N CYS A 207 -15.01 -27.04 23.99
CA CYS A 207 -15.78 -27.62 22.89
C CYS A 207 -15.71 -26.76 21.61
N LEU A 208 -15.94 -25.45 21.71
CA LEU A 208 -15.83 -24.51 20.59
C LEU A 208 -14.43 -24.54 19.94
N ILE A 209 -13.36 -24.53 20.73
CA ILE A 209 -11.99 -24.65 20.21
C ILE A 209 -11.78 -25.98 19.48
N TRP A 210 -12.33 -27.08 19.99
CA TRP A 210 -12.28 -28.36 19.28
C TRP A 210 -12.98 -28.28 17.92
N GLU A 211 -14.17 -27.68 17.86
CA GLU A 211 -14.96 -27.57 16.62
C GLU A 211 -14.33 -26.63 15.59
N VAL A 212 -13.72 -25.52 16.02
CA VAL A 212 -13.02 -24.57 15.14
C VAL A 212 -11.93 -25.27 14.31
N PHE A 213 -11.17 -26.18 14.91
CA PHE A 213 -10.09 -26.90 14.21
C PHE A 213 -10.53 -28.23 13.58
N ASN A 214 -11.53 -28.93 14.12
CA ASN A 214 -11.88 -30.30 13.72
C ASN A 214 -13.24 -30.45 13.00
N GLY A 215 -14.08 -29.41 12.96
CA GLY A 215 -15.47 -29.50 12.51
C GLY A 215 -16.43 -29.97 13.61
N PRO A 216 -17.71 -30.24 13.28
CA PRO A 216 -18.76 -30.48 14.28
C PRO A 216 -18.45 -31.61 15.26
N LEU A 217 -18.68 -31.39 16.56
CA LEU A 217 -18.39 -32.36 17.62
C LEU A 217 -19.31 -33.59 17.51
N PRO A 218 -18.79 -34.80 17.25
CA PRO A 218 -19.64 -35.99 17.11
C PRO A 218 -20.07 -36.57 18.47
N ARG A 219 -19.24 -36.41 19.52
CA ARG A 219 -19.50 -36.86 20.90
C ARG A 219 -18.44 -36.32 21.86
N THR A 220 -18.80 -36.16 23.14
CA THR A 220 -17.94 -35.60 24.20
C THR A 220 -16.57 -36.27 24.36
N SER A 221 -16.49 -37.60 24.13
CA SER A 221 -15.23 -38.33 24.25
C SER A 221 -14.19 -37.97 23.18
N SER A 222 -14.62 -37.37 22.06
CA SER A 222 -13.71 -36.87 21.01
C SER A 222 -12.90 -35.65 21.45
N LEU A 223 -13.26 -34.96 22.53
CA LEU A 223 -12.46 -33.90 23.13
C LEU A 223 -11.07 -34.39 23.61
N ARG A 224 -10.89 -35.70 23.79
CA ARG A 224 -9.60 -36.34 24.11
C ARG A 224 -8.70 -36.55 22.89
N SER A 225 -9.26 -36.55 21.68
CA SER A 225 -8.51 -36.59 20.42
C SER A 225 -8.28 -35.17 19.91
N LEU A 226 -7.07 -34.65 20.12
CA LEU A 226 -6.69 -33.27 19.79
C LEU A 226 -6.87 -32.92 18.29
N GLY A 227 -6.71 -33.90 17.41
CA GLY A 227 -6.89 -33.76 15.97
C GLY A 227 -5.99 -32.66 15.38
N LYS A 228 -6.61 -31.61 14.84
CA LYS A 228 -5.95 -30.48 14.19
C LYS A 228 -5.59 -29.30 15.12
N ILE A 229 -5.88 -29.37 16.44
CA ILE A 229 -5.60 -28.26 17.37
C ILE A 229 -4.10 -27.90 17.37
N PRO A 230 -3.71 -26.64 17.13
CA PRO A 230 -2.31 -26.22 17.09
C PRO A 230 -1.54 -26.53 18.37
N LYS A 231 -0.30 -27.02 18.23
CA LYS A 231 0.54 -27.48 19.36
C LYS A 231 0.71 -26.45 20.48
N ALA A 232 0.76 -25.16 20.15
CA ALA A 232 0.86 -24.06 21.11
C ALA A 232 -0.43 -23.80 21.91
N LEU A 233 -1.58 -24.30 21.44
CA LEU A 233 -2.88 -24.19 22.11
C LEU A 233 -3.22 -25.45 22.94
N VAL A 234 -2.67 -26.61 22.58
CA VAL A 234 -2.93 -27.92 23.22
C VAL A 234 -2.84 -27.90 24.76
N PRO A 235 -1.81 -27.32 25.41
CA PRO A 235 -1.71 -27.33 26.87
C PRO A 235 -2.91 -26.64 27.53
N HIS A 236 -3.25 -25.45 27.04
CA HIS A 236 -4.36 -24.64 27.58
C HIS A 236 -5.73 -25.23 27.20
N TYR A 237 -5.87 -25.81 26.01
CA TYR A 237 -7.06 -26.57 25.63
C TYR A 237 -7.34 -27.71 26.62
N CYS A 238 -6.32 -28.46 27.04
CA CYS A 238 -6.45 -29.52 28.03
C CYS A 238 -6.85 -29.00 29.43
N GLU A 239 -6.52 -27.75 29.78
CA GLU A 239 -7.02 -27.09 31.00
C GLU A 239 -8.54 -26.81 30.91
N LEU A 240 -9.05 -26.44 29.72
CA LEU A 240 -10.49 -26.20 29.48
C LEU A 240 -11.32 -27.48 29.58
N VAL A 241 -10.93 -28.54 28.84
CA VAL A 241 -11.63 -29.83 28.84
C VAL A 241 -11.20 -30.77 29.97
N GLY A 242 -10.62 -30.20 31.04
CA GLY A 242 -10.26 -30.92 32.24
C GLY A 242 -11.48 -31.40 33.03
N ALA A 243 -11.47 -32.65 33.49
CA ALA A 243 -12.57 -33.22 34.29
C ALA A 243 -12.69 -32.64 35.71
N ASN A 244 -11.68 -31.90 36.19
CA ASN A 244 -11.74 -31.16 37.45
C ASN A 244 -12.16 -29.71 37.18
N ALA A 245 -13.44 -29.40 37.42
CA ALA A 245 -14.01 -28.07 37.21
C ALA A 245 -13.28 -26.94 37.97
N ARG A 246 -12.70 -27.24 39.15
CA ARG A 246 -11.93 -26.25 39.95
C ARG A 246 -10.54 -25.97 39.39
N ALA A 247 -10.04 -26.78 38.46
CA ALA A 247 -8.76 -26.56 37.80
C ALA A 247 -8.90 -25.71 36.52
N ARG A 248 -10.13 -25.48 36.02
CA ARG A 248 -10.38 -24.72 34.80
C ARG A 248 -10.09 -23.23 35.02
N PRO A 249 -9.23 -22.59 34.19
CA PRO A 249 -8.85 -21.20 34.39
C PRO A 249 -10.04 -20.25 34.18
N ASN A 250 -10.05 -19.13 34.89
CA ASN A 250 -10.90 -18.00 34.53
C ASN A 250 -10.57 -17.52 33.09
N PRO A 251 -11.56 -17.11 32.27
CA PRO A 251 -11.32 -16.69 30.88
C PRO A 251 -10.20 -15.65 30.70
N ALA A 252 -10.08 -14.68 31.62
CA ALA A 252 -9.00 -13.68 31.58
C ALA A 252 -7.60 -14.31 31.72
N ARG A 253 -7.46 -15.33 32.59
CA ARG A 253 -6.21 -16.05 32.81
C ARG A 253 -5.88 -16.97 31.64
N PHE A 254 -6.88 -17.61 31.02
CA PHE A 254 -6.69 -18.35 29.78
C PHE A 254 -6.17 -17.43 28.66
N LEU A 255 -6.77 -16.24 28.50
CA LEU A 255 -6.33 -15.27 27.50
C LEU A 255 -4.88 -14.81 27.72
N GLN A 256 -4.53 -14.52 28.98
CA GLN A 256 -3.17 -14.15 29.38
C GLN A 256 -2.15 -15.27 29.08
N ASN A 257 -2.46 -16.51 29.45
CA ASN A 257 -1.62 -17.67 29.19
C ASN A 257 -1.39 -17.85 27.67
N CYS A 258 -2.46 -17.85 26.88
CA CYS A 258 -2.41 -18.10 25.44
C CYS A 258 -1.75 -16.96 24.64
N ARG A 259 -1.62 -15.75 25.22
CA ARG A 259 -0.86 -14.60 24.67
C ARG A 259 0.58 -14.51 25.19
N ALA A 260 1.05 -15.43 26.05
CA ALA A 260 2.46 -15.48 26.44
C ALA A 260 3.37 -15.76 25.22
N PRO A 261 4.67 -15.40 25.24
CA PRO A 261 5.57 -15.63 24.12
C PRO A 261 5.60 -17.10 23.67
N GLY A 262 5.31 -17.36 22.39
CA GLY A 262 5.19 -18.70 21.83
C GLY A 262 3.81 -19.36 21.99
N GLY A 263 2.87 -18.71 22.67
CA GLY A 263 1.45 -19.11 22.72
C GLY A 263 0.71 -18.83 21.41
N PHE A 264 -0.36 -19.57 21.14
CA PHE A 264 -1.08 -19.48 19.86
C PHE A 264 -1.69 -18.10 19.56
N LEU A 265 -2.00 -17.30 20.59
CA LEU A 265 -2.55 -15.94 20.46
C LEU A 265 -1.46 -14.86 20.47
N SER A 266 -0.18 -15.23 20.43
CA SER A 266 0.98 -14.32 20.39
C SER A 266 1.54 -14.23 18.96
N ASN A 267 0.89 -13.47 18.08
CA ASN A 267 1.31 -13.28 16.68
C ASN A 267 1.05 -11.84 16.19
N SER A 268 1.72 -11.42 15.09
CA SER A 268 1.67 -10.04 14.62
C SER A 268 0.28 -9.56 14.16
N PHE A 269 -0.61 -10.49 13.76
CA PHE A 269 -1.99 -10.16 13.42
C PHE A 269 -2.82 -9.82 14.67
N VAL A 270 -2.67 -10.59 15.76
CA VAL A 270 -3.31 -10.29 17.06
C VAL A 270 -2.79 -8.97 17.63
N GLU A 271 -1.47 -8.76 17.65
CA GLU A 271 -0.90 -7.51 18.18
C GLU A 271 -1.27 -6.29 17.32
N SER A 272 -1.32 -6.43 16.00
CA SER A 272 -1.82 -5.36 15.11
C SER A 272 -3.29 -5.05 15.36
N ASN A 273 -4.12 -6.07 15.58
CA ASN A 273 -5.53 -5.89 15.92
C ASN A 273 -5.73 -5.15 17.26
N LEU A 274 -4.94 -5.50 18.28
CA LEU A 274 -4.95 -4.83 19.59
C LEU A 274 -4.51 -3.36 19.48
N PHE A 275 -3.46 -3.07 18.70
CA PHE A 275 -3.06 -1.69 18.43
C PHE A 275 -4.17 -0.89 17.73
N LEU A 276 -4.89 -1.52 16.78
CA LEU A 276 -6.03 -0.90 16.10
C LEU A 276 -7.25 -0.68 17.01
N GLU A 277 -7.53 -1.57 17.98
CA GLU A 277 -8.57 -1.34 18.99
C GLU A 277 -8.26 -0.10 19.85
N GLU A 278 -7.00 0.09 20.23
CA GLU A 278 -6.55 1.21 21.06
C GLU A 278 -6.14 2.46 20.27
N ILE A 279 -6.15 2.45 18.93
CA ILE A 279 -5.47 3.47 18.11
C ILE A 279 -5.86 4.90 18.46
N GLN A 280 -7.11 5.17 18.84
CA GLN A 280 -7.54 6.53 19.17
C GLN A 280 -6.85 7.10 20.43
N ILE A 281 -6.43 6.26 21.39
CA ILE A 281 -5.70 6.70 22.60
C ILE A 281 -4.17 6.68 22.45
N LYS A 282 -3.63 6.01 21.42
CA LYS A 282 -2.17 6.02 21.11
C LYS A 282 -1.67 7.41 20.72
N ASP A 283 -0.39 7.69 20.98
CA ASP A 283 0.24 8.96 20.62
C ASP A 283 0.62 9.03 19.12
N PRO A 284 0.98 10.22 18.58
CA PRO A 284 1.33 10.37 17.16
C PRO A 284 2.60 9.62 16.72
N ALA A 285 3.55 9.36 17.62
CA ALA A 285 4.77 8.61 17.31
C ALA A 285 4.52 7.10 17.31
N GLU A 286 3.76 6.58 18.30
CA GLU A 286 3.25 5.20 18.29
C GLU A 286 2.50 4.91 16.97
N LYS A 287 1.61 5.82 16.57
CA LYS A 287 0.87 5.74 15.30
C LYS A 287 1.78 5.72 14.08
N HIS A 288 2.79 6.58 14.06
CA HIS A 288 3.74 6.68 12.94
C HIS A 288 4.54 5.39 12.77
N GLN A 289 5.06 4.85 13.87
CA GLN A 289 5.79 3.58 13.92
C GLN A 289 4.89 2.41 13.48
N PHE A 290 3.68 2.31 14.03
CA PHE A 290 2.73 1.27 13.63
C PHE A 290 2.42 1.30 12.14
N PHE A 291 2.12 2.46 11.54
CA PHE A 291 1.84 2.54 10.10
C PHE A 291 3.07 2.29 9.22
N GLN A 292 4.29 2.45 9.74
CA GLN A 292 5.51 2.03 9.07
C GLN A 292 5.59 0.50 9.03
N ASP A 293 5.57 -0.14 10.21
CA ASP A 293 5.82 -1.58 10.40
C ASP A 293 4.66 -2.47 9.89
N LEU A 294 3.43 -1.93 9.88
CA LEU A 294 2.26 -2.54 9.25
C LEU A 294 2.52 -2.93 7.79
N SER A 295 3.37 -2.16 7.08
CA SER A 295 3.76 -2.45 5.69
C SER A 295 4.38 -3.83 5.53
N GLU A 296 5.09 -4.35 6.53
CA GLU A 296 5.82 -5.62 6.45
C GLU A 296 4.86 -6.82 6.62
N ASN A 297 3.82 -6.65 7.44
CA ASN A 297 2.91 -7.73 7.80
C ASN A 297 1.69 -7.84 6.87
N LEU A 298 1.31 -6.74 6.18
CA LEU A 298 0.09 -6.65 5.38
C LEU A 298 -0.09 -7.73 4.30
N ASP A 299 1.00 -8.23 3.70
CA ASP A 299 0.91 -9.28 2.65
C ASP A 299 0.56 -10.67 3.23
N SER A 300 0.59 -10.83 4.57
CA SER A 300 0.19 -12.04 5.29
C SER A 300 -1.19 -11.94 5.95
N PHE A 301 -1.80 -10.75 5.95
CA PHE A 301 -3.05 -10.48 6.67
C PHE A 301 -4.29 -10.80 5.81
N PRO A 302 -5.40 -11.24 6.42
CA PRO A 302 -6.64 -11.56 5.70
C PRO A 302 -7.16 -10.36 4.91
N GLU A 303 -7.57 -10.61 3.66
CA GLU A 303 -8.01 -9.55 2.75
C GLU A 303 -9.15 -8.70 3.33
N ASP A 304 -10.13 -9.34 3.97
CA ASP A 304 -11.34 -8.67 4.42
C ASP A 304 -11.08 -7.81 5.68
N PHE A 305 -10.14 -8.21 6.54
CA PHE A 305 -9.56 -7.35 7.57
C PHE A 305 -8.85 -6.13 6.96
N CYS A 306 -8.05 -6.33 5.91
CA CYS A 306 -7.36 -5.25 5.21
C CYS A 306 -8.36 -4.24 4.60
N LYS A 307 -9.40 -4.73 3.90
CA LYS A 307 -10.45 -3.92 3.26
C LYS A 307 -11.34 -3.17 4.26
N HIS A 308 -11.72 -3.82 5.37
CA HIS A 308 -12.81 -3.33 6.24
C HIS A 308 -12.35 -2.81 7.60
N LYS A 309 -11.14 -3.15 8.07
CA LYS A 309 -10.58 -2.64 9.34
C LYS A 309 -9.31 -1.80 9.16
N VAL A 310 -8.38 -2.20 8.27
CA VAL A 310 -7.15 -1.40 8.03
C VAL A 310 -7.42 -0.18 7.16
N LEU A 311 -8.06 -0.34 6.00
CA LEU A 311 -8.30 0.76 5.05
C LEU A 311 -8.99 1.99 5.70
N PRO A 312 -10.08 1.85 6.48
CA PRO A 312 -10.72 3.01 7.10
C PRO A 312 -9.79 3.76 8.08
N GLN A 313 -8.89 3.05 8.77
CA GLN A 313 -7.93 3.67 9.69
C GLN A 313 -6.81 4.38 8.94
N LEU A 314 -6.33 3.83 7.80
CA LEU A 314 -5.38 4.53 6.92
C LEU A 314 -5.98 5.81 6.31
N LEU A 315 -7.23 5.74 5.84
CA LEU A 315 -7.95 6.91 5.33
C LEU A 315 -8.13 7.96 6.43
N THR A 316 -8.63 7.58 7.61
CA THR A 316 -8.80 8.49 8.77
C THR A 316 -7.47 9.10 9.22
N ALA A 317 -6.40 8.32 9.25
CA ALA A 317 -5.05 8.76 9.64
C ALA A 317 -4.41 9.70 8.61
N PHE A 318 -4.83 9.65 7.34
CA PHE A 318 -4.47 10.66 6.34
C PHE A 318 -5.35 11.93 6.44
N GLU A 319 -6.66 11.77 6.60
CA GLU A 319 -7.59 12.90 6.54
C GLU A 319 -7.54 13.82 7.76
N PHE A 320 -7.34 13.24 8.95
CA PHE A 320 -7.37 13.94 10.24
C PHE A 320 -6.09 13.75 11.06
N GLY A 321 -5.22 12.81 10.67
CA GLY A 321 -3.97 12.51 11.36
C GLY A 321 -2.75 13.15 10.71
N ASN A 322 -1.72 13.43 11.52
CA ASN A 322 -0.40 13.84 11.01
C ASN A 322 0.46 12.63 10.56
N ALA A 323 -0.16 11.62 9.95
CA ALA A 323 0.54 10.39 9.52
C ALA A 323 1.40 10.63 8.25
N GLY A 324 1.14 11.71 7.53
CA GLY A 324 1.95 12.19 6.41
C GLY A 324 2.12 11.14 5.32
N ALA A 325 3.34 11.01 4.81
CA ALA A 325 3.65 10.11 3.70
C ALA A 325 3.81 8.62 4.09
N VAL A 326 3.77 8.25 5.38
CA VAL A 326 4.00 6.85 5.82
C VAL A 326 2.86 5.93 5.39
N VAL A 327 1.61 6.39 5.47
CA VAL A 327 0.42 5.60 5.11
C VAL A 327 0.33 5.24 3.63
N LEU A 328 1.12 5.86 2.73
CA LEU A 328 1.11 5.58 1.29
C LEU A 328 1.36 4.10 0.96
N THR A 329 2.39 3.49 1.57
CA THR A 329 2.78 2.12 1.23
C THR A 329 1.79 1.08 1.78
N PRO A 330 1.29 1.19 3.02
CA PRO A 330 0.12 0.44 3.47
C PRO A 330 -1.12 0.64 2.59
N LEU A 331 -1.44 1.88 2.19
CA LEU A 331 -2.61 2.22 1.39
C LEU A 331 -2.56 1.55 0.01
N PHE A 332 -1.41 1.57 -0.67
CA PHE A 332 -1.26 0.91 -1.96
C PHE A 332 -1.20 -0.62 -1.85
N LYS A 333 -0.63 -1.19 -0.77
CA LYS A 333 -0.72 -2.63 -0.48
C LYS A 333 -2.18 -3.07 -0.31
N VAL A 334 -2.92 -2.43 0.59
CA VAL A 334 -4.34 -2.72 0.82
C VAL A 334 -5.18 -2.47 -0.43
N GLY A 335 -4.83 -1.46 -1.23
CA GLY A 335 -5.46 -1.15 -2.51
C GLY A 335 -5.42 -2.30 -3.54
N LYS A 336 -4.45 -3.22 -3.46
CA LYS A 336 -4.39 -4.42 -4.34
C LYS A 336 -5.56 -5.38 -4.13
N PHE A 337 -6.16 -5.38 -2.94
CA PHE A 337 -7.32 -6.23 -2.62
C PHE A 337 -8.66 -5.59 -3.03
N LEU A 338 -8.67 -4.33 -3.48
CA LEU A 338 -9.87 -3.63 -3.90
C LEU A 338 -10.22 -3.93 -5.36
N SER A 339 -11.51 -3.96 -5.66
CA SER A 339 -11.97 -3.85 -7.05
C SER A 339 -11.59 -2.49 -7.65
N ALA A 340 -11.49 -2.39 -8.97
CA ALA A 340 -11.14 -1.13 -9.64
C ALA A 340 -12.12 0.01 -9.32
N GLU A 341 -13.42 -0.29 -9.16
CA GLU A 341 -14.43 0.67 -8.73
C GLU A 341 -14.19 1.16 -7.30
N GLU A 342 -13.92 0.25 -6.35
CA GLU A 342 -13.61 0.63 -4.97
C GLU A 342 -12.30 1.42 -4.85
N TYR A 343 -11.28 1.08 -5.66
CA TYR A 343 -10.04 1.86 -5.74
C TYR A 343 -10.36 3.29 -6.20
N GLN A 344 -11.20 3.44 -7.23
CA GLN A 344 -11.64 4.73 -7.75
C GLN A 344 -12.40 5.55 -6.70
N GLN A 345 -13.29 4.92 -5.93
CA GLN A 345 -14.12 5.59 -4.93
C GLN A 345 -13.36 5.91 -3.63
N LYS A 346 -12.48 5.02 -3.18
CA LYS A 346 -11.86 5.09 -1.83
C LYS A 346 -10.44 5.65 -1.84
N ILE A 347 -9.63 5.37 -2.87
CA ILE A 347 -8.20 5.70 -2.88
C ILE A 347 -7.88 6.91 -3.76
N ILE A 348 -8.49 7.04 -4.94
CA ILE A 348 -8.17 8.16 -5.87
C ILE A 348 -8.45 9.55 -5.28
N PRO A 349 -9.55 9.82 -4.56
CA PRO A 349 -9.76 11.12 -3.91
C PRO A 349 -8.66 11.46 -2.89
N VAL A 350 -8.13 10.45 -2.20
CA VAL A 350 -7.01 10.58 -1.27
C VAL A 350 -5.70 10.87 -2.02
N ILE A 351 -5.39 10.15 -3.10
CA ILE A 351 -4.20 10.43 -3.92
C ILE A 351 -4.22 11.87 -4.45
N VAL A 352 -5.36 12.36 -4.95
CA VAL A 352 -5.51 13.74 -5.41
C VAL A 352 -5.26 14.75 -4.28
N LYS A 353 -5.84 14.52 -3.09
CA LYS A 353 -5.63 15.32 -1.87
C LYS A 353 -4.20 15.21 -1.32
N MET A 354 -3.46 14.14 -1.64
CA MET A 354 -2.03 14.01 -1.33
C MET A 354 -1.16 14.82 -2.30
N PHE A 355 -1.52 14.90 -3.59
CA PHE A 355 -0.78 15.74 -4.56
C PHE A 355 -0.89 17.23 -4.27
N SER A 356 -2.04 17.72 -3.75
CA SER A 356 -2.20 19.12 -3.34
C SER A 356 -1.43 19.48 -2.04
N SER A 357 -0.80 18.51 -1.39
CA SER A 357 0.09 18.76 -0.25
C SER A 357 1.36 19.50 -0.65
N THR A 358 1.72 20.52 0.14
CA THR A 358 2.99 21.22 0.00
C THR A 358 4.18 20.40 0.51
N ASP A 359 3.94 19.31 1.26
CA ASP A 359 5.00 18.45 1.80
C ASP A 359 5.87 17.79 0.72
N ARG A 360 7.18 17.97 0.88
CA ARG A 360 8.23 17.38 0.03
C ARG A 360 8.35 15.87 0.19
N ALA A 361 8.15 15.34 1.40
CA ALA A 361 8.26 13.91 1.67
C ALA A 361 7.06 13.12 1.08
N MET A 362 5.88 13.71 1.10
CA MET A 362 4.70 13.21 0.37
C MET A 362 4.90 13.30 -1.13
N ARG A 363 5.32 14.46 -1.67
CA ARG A 363 5.53 14.66 -3.12
C ARG A 363 6.54 13.65 -3.70
N ILE A 364 7.68 13.43 -3.05
CA ILE A 364 8.68 12.50 -3.58
C ILE A 364 8.20 11.05 -3.56
N ARG A 365 7.50 10.60 -2.49
CA ARG A 365 6.94 9.24 -2.44
C ARG A 365 5.82 9.01 -3.45
N LEU A 366 4.94 10.00 -3.67
CA LEU A 366 3.91 9.92 -4.73
C LEU A 366 4.54 9.75 -6.13
N LEU A 367 5.61 10.50 -6.43
CA LEU A 367 6.32 10.41 -7.72
C LEU A 367 7.04 9.06 -7.88
N GLN A 368 7.67 8.56 -6.81
CA GLN A 368 8.34 7.25 -6.76
C GLN A 368 7.36 6.06 -6.87
N GLN A 369 6.13 6.20 -6.37
CA GLN A 369 5.12 5.12 -6.36
C GLN A 369 4.04 5.28 -7.45
N MET A 370 4.22 6.23 -8.38
CA MET A 370 3.30 6.54 -9.49
C MET A 370 2.83 5.29 -10.28
N GLU A 371 3.73 4.35 -10.54
CA GLU A 371 3.45 3.09 -11.26
C GLU A 371 2.35 2.25 -10.58
N GLN A 372 2.18 2.37 -9.26
CA GLN A 372 1.20 1.58 -8.49
C GLN A 372 -0.25 2.09 -8.64
N PHE A 373 -0.45 3.32 -9.13
CA PHE A 373 -1.77 3.95 -9.19
C PHE A 373 -2.12 4.65 -10.51
N ILE A 374 -1.14 4.91 -11.41
CA ILE A 374 -1.35 5.64 -12.67
C ILE A 374 -2.46 5.05 -13.56
N GLN A 375 -2.68 3.72 -13.52
CA GLN A 375 -3.72 3.06 -14.30
C GLN A 375 -5.16 3.40 -13.85
N TYR A 376 -5.35 3.80 -12.59
CA TYR A 376 -6.65 4.21 -12.03
C TYR A 376 -6.87 5.74 -12.13
N LEU A 377 -5.85 6.51 -12.49
CA LEU A 377 -6.01 7.95 -12.71
C LEU A 377 -6.69 8.21 -14.05
N ASN A 378 -7.86 8.85 -14.02
CA ASN A 378 -8.50 9.36 -15.23
C ASN A 378 -7.85 10.67 -15.69
N ASP A 379 -7.88 10.91 -17.00
CA ASP A 379 -7.09 11.98 -17.62
C ASP A 379 -7.59 13.38 -17.21
N ALA A 380 -8.88 13.50 -16.86
CA ALA A 380 -9.45 14.70 -16.29
C ALA A 380 -8.80 15.07 -14.95
N ALA A 381 -8.69 14.12 -14.01
CA ALA A 381 -8.01 14.33 -12.73
C ALA A 381 -6.51 14.58 -12.90
N VAL A 382 -5.85 13.86 -13.82
CA VAL A 382 -4.43 14.11 -14.15
C VAL A 382 -4.21 15.57 -14.57
N ASN A 383 -5.00 16.09 -15.52
CA ASN A 383 -4.80 17.43 -16.05
C ASN A 383 -5.28 18.56 -15.13
N SER A 384 -6.41 18.38 -14.44
CA SER A 384 -7.03 19.44 -13.63
C SER A 384 -6.52 19.53 -12.19
N GLN A 385 -6.10 18.40 -11.60
CA GLN A 385 -5.91 18.30 -10.15
C GLN A 385 -4.54 17.73 -9.75
N ILE A 386 -3.84 16.99 -10.60
CA ILE A 386 -2.53 16.39 -10.26
C ILE A 386 -1.38 17.15 -10.92
N PHE A 387 -1.41 17.34 -12.25
CA PHE A 387 -0.32 17.96 -13.00
C PHE A 387 0.06 19.37 -12.52
N PRO A 388 -0.88 20.28 -12.16
CA PRO A 388 -0.53 21.59 -11.58
C PRO A 388 0.32 21.49 -10.30
N HIS A 389 0.16 20.44 -9.50
CA HIS A 389 0.99 20.21 -8.31
C HIS A 389 2.31 19.50 -8.65
N VAL A 390 2.33 18.59 -9.63
CA VAL A 390 3.55 17.94 -10.13
C VAL A 390 4.51 18.96 -10.76
N VAL A 391 3.98 19.97 -11.48
CA VAL A 391 4.74 21.09 -12.08
C VAL A 391 5.71 21.77 -11.09
N HIS A 392 5.29 21.96 -9.84
CA HIS A 392 6.13 22.57 -8.80
C HIS A 392 7.41 21.75 -8.53
N GLY A 393 7.35 20.43 -8.72
CA GLY A 393 8.46 19.50 -8.53
C GLY A 393 9.64 19.75 -9.45
N PHE A 394 9.43 20.27 -10.67
CA PHE A 394 10.51 20.67 -11.59
C PHE A 394 11.34 21.86 -11.08
N THR A 395 10.81 22.60 -10.11
CA THR A 395 11.45 23.82 -9.57
C THR A 395 11.82 23.72 -8.10
N ASP A 396 11.69 22.53 -7.49
CA ASP A 396 12.07 22.36 -6.08
C ASP A 396 13.59 22.47 -5.89
N THR A 397 13.99 23.13 -4.81
CA THR A 397 15.37 23.18 -4.32
C THR A 397 16.04 21.81 -4.21
N ASN A 398 15.33 20.75 -3.84
CA ASN A 398 15.90 19.41 -3.65
C ASN A 398 16.07 18.70 -5.02
N PRO A 399 17.32 18.36 -5.44
CA PRO A 399 17.57 17.67 -6.71
C PRO A 399 16.81 16.35 -6.88
N ALA A 400 16.65 15.57 -5.81
CA ALA A 400 15.94 14.28 -5.88
C ALA A 400 14.44 14.45 -6.22
N ILE A 401 13.82 15.58 -5.83
CA ILE A 401 12.44 15.88 -6.20
C ILE A 401 12.38 16.24 -7.68
N ARG A 402 13.28 17.12 -8.17
CA ARG A 402 13.34 17.47 -9.60
C ARG A 402 13.57 16.25 -10.48
N GLU A 403 14.52 15.39 -10.08
CA GLU A 403 14.85 14.16 -10.80
C GLU A 403 13.65 13.19 -10.87
N GLN A 404 12.99 12.91 -9.74
CA GLN A 404 11.81 12.04 -9.72
C GLN A 404 10.62 12.65 -10.48
N THR A 405 10.45 13.98 -10.45
CA THR A 405 9.41 14.68 -11.23
C THR A 405 9.63 14.45 -12.74
N VAL A 406 10.88 14.52 -13.22
CA VAL A 406 11.23 14.18 -14.60
C VAL A 406 10.98 12.70 -14.91
N LYS A 407 11.34 11.78 -13.99
CA LYS A 407 11.09 10.33 -14.17
C LYS A 407 9.59 10.02 -14.35
N SER A 408 8.72 10.58 -13.51
CA SER A 408 7.27 10.34 -13.57
C SER A 408 6.59 10.87 -14.85
N MET A 409 7.23 11.76 -15.62
CA MET A 409 6.68 12.22 -16.90
C MET A 409 6.54 11.11 -17.95
N LEU A 410 7.35 10.05 -17.86
CA LEU A 410 7.20 8.86 -18.72
C LEU A 410 5.84 8.17 -18.53
N LEU A 411 5.24 8.30 -17.36
CA LEU A 411 3.97 7.68 -16.97
C LEU A 411 2.78 8.66 -17.12
N LEU A 412 3.03 9.96 -16.95
CA LEU A 412 2.00 11.01 -17.02
C LEU A 412 1.77 11.53 -18.45
N ALA A 413 2.79 11.61 -19.31
CA ALA A 413 2.66 12.15 -20.68
C ALA A 413 1.54 11.51 -21.53
N PRO A 414 1.25 10.19 -21.46
CA PRO A 414 0.13 9.59 -22.20
C PRO A 414 -1.26 10.06 -21.74
N LYS A 415 -1.36 10.72 -20.58
CA LYS A 415 -2.60 11.19 -19.94
C LYS A 415 -2.72 12.71 -19.87
N LEU A 416 -1.73 13.45 -20.37
CA LEU A 416 -1.73 14.91 -20.38
C LEU A 416 -2.37 15.45 -21.67
N ASN A 417 -3.11 16.55 -21.55
CA ASN A 417 -3.73 17.24 -22.68
C ASN A 417 -2.70 18.02 -23.51
N GLU A 418 -3.09 18.46 -24.71
CA GLU A 418 -2.17 19.10 -25.64
C GLU A 418 -1.47 20.35 -25.08
N SER A 419 -2.14 21.14 -24.25
CA SER A 419 -1.57 22.33 -23.62
C SER A 419 -0.49 21.95 -22.59
N ASN A 420 -0.82 21.03 -21.67
CA ASN A 420 0.09 20.56 -20.63
C ASN A 420 1.32 19.85 -21.23
N VAL A 421 1.14 19.05 -22.29
CA VAL A 421 2.26 18.37 -22.98
C VAL A 421 3.12 19.35 -23.78
N ASN A 422 2.52 20.13 -24.69
CA ASN A 422 3.29 20.85 -25.72
C ASN A 422 3.73 22.26 -25.29
N GLN A 423 3.11 22.84 -24.26
CA GLN A 423 3.46 24.17 -23.76
C GLN A 423 4.12 24.08 -22.37
N GLU A 424 3.38 23.62 -21.37
CA GLU A 424 3.82 23.72 -19.98
C GLU A 424 5.02 22.81 -19.68
N LEU A 425 4.89 21.51 -19.98
CA LEU A 425 5.98 20.55 -19.80
C LEU A 425 7.23 20.92 -20.61
N MET A 426 7.05 21.45 -21.83
CA MET A 426 8.17 21.88 -22.69
C MET A 426 8.93 23.07 -22.11
N ARG A 427 8.25 24.02 -21.45
CA ARG A 427 8.87 25.15 -20.74
C ARG A 427 9.72 24.67 -19.56
N HIS A 428 9.19 23.73 -18.77
CA HIS A 428 9.93 23.13 -17.65
C HIS A 428 11.15 22.32 -18.12
N PHE A 429 11.00 21.53 -19.19
CA PHE A 429 12.12 20.78 -19.77
C PHE A 429 13.20 21.68 -20.37
N ALA A 430 12.82 22.79 -21.04
CA ALA A 430 13.77 23.80 -21.50
C ALA A 430 14.60 24.39 -20.35
N ARG A 431 13.92 24.80 -19.27
CA ARG A 431 14.57 25.37 -18.08
C ARG A 431 15.51 24.38 -17.40
N LEU A 432 15.07 23.12 -17.21
CA LEU A 432 15.91 22.10 -16.58
C LEU A 432 17.15 21.77 -17.42
N GLN A 433 16.97 21.48 -18.72
CA GLN A 433 18.08 21.12 -19.60
C GLN A 433 19.08 22.27 -19.79
N ALA A 434 18.63 23.53 -19.74
CA ALA A 434 19.52 24.69 -19.92
C ALA A 434 20.13 25.24 -18.61
N ARG A 435 19.49 25.06 -17.45
CA ARG A 435 19.84 25.77 -16.21
C ARG A 435 19.88 24.93 -14.93
N ASP A 436 19.61 23.62 -14.95
CA ASP A 436 19.85 22.79 -13.76
C ASP A 436 21.36 22.57 -13.57
N GLU A 437 21.86 22.84 -12.37
CA GLU A 437 23.25 22.60 -11.96
C GLU A 437 23.66 21.13 -12.14
N GLN A 438 22.72 20.21 -11.90
CA GLN A 438 22.97 18.78 -11.84
C GLN A 438 22.97 18.15 -13.24
N GLY A 439 24.16 17.80 -13.73
CA GLY A 439 24.35 17.08 -15.00
C GLY A 439 23.47 15.84 -15.18
N PRO A 440 23.28 14.99 -14.15
CA PRO A 440 22.33 13.88 -14.21
C PRO A 440 20.89 14.33 -14.53
N ILE A 441 20.40 15.44 -13.96
CA ILE A 441 19.04 15.93 -14.22
C ILE A 441 18.91 16.42 -15.66
N ARG A 442 19.89 17.17 -16.19
CA ARG A 442 19.91 17.60 -17.61
C ARG A 442 19.91 16.40 -18.58
N CYS A 443 20.71 15.37 -18.27
CA CYS A 443 20.73 14.11 -19.00
C CYS A 443 19.36 13.40 -18.94
N ASN A 444 18.77 13.30 -17.74
CA ASN A 444 17.50 12.64 -17.51
C ASN A 444 16.34 13.35 -18.21
N THR A 445 16.31 14.69 -18.21
CA THR A 445 15.35 15.50 -18.99
C THR A 445 15.48 15.24 -20.49
N THR A 446 16.72 15.13 -20.99
CA THR A 446 16.99 14.81 -22.41
C THR A 446 16.49 13.41 -22.78
N VAL A 447 16.77 12.39 -21.95
CA VAL A 447 16.27 11.02 -22.13
C VAL A 447 14.73 10.97 -22.07
N CYS A 448 14.12 11.71 -21.15
CA CYS A 448 12.67 11.77 -21.00
C CYS A 448 12.01 12.41 -22.22
N LEU A 449 12.52 13.55 -22.70
CA LEU A 449 12.01 14.24 -23.89
C LEU A 449 11.97 13.33 -25.13
N GLY A 450 13.05 12.58 -25.38
CA GLY A 450 13.10 11.61 -26.48
C GLY A 450 12.11 10.46 -26.35
N LYS A 451 11.72 10.08 -25.12
CA LYS A 451 10.71 9.04 -24.88
C LYS A 451 9.26 9.54 -24.93
N ILE A 452 9.00 10.80 -24.57
CA ILE A 452 7.65 11.40 -24.68
C ILE A 452 7.38 12.01 -26.06
N ALA A 453 8.37 12.02 -26.96
CA ALA A 453 8.25 12.47 -28.35
C ALA A 453 7.01 11.97 -29.13
N PRO A 454 6.51 10.72 -28.97
CA PRO A 454 5.29 10.26 -29.64
C PRO A 454 4.01 11.02 -29.23
N TYR A 455 4.00 11.64 -28.03
CA TYR A 455 2.88 12.41 -27.49
C TYR A 455 2.96 13.91 -27.84
N LEU A 456 4.08 14.36 -28.42
CA LEU A 456 4.22 15.74 -28.93
C LEU A 456 3.47 15.91 -30.26
N ASN A 457 2.81 17.05 -30.43
CA ASN A 457 2.17 17.39 -31.70
C ASN A 457 3.22 17.63 -32.80
N ALA A 458 2.93 17.23 -34.04
CA ALA A 458 3.91 17.22 -35.12
C ALA A 458 4.59 18.59 -35.35
N GLY A 459 3.80 19.66 -35.33
CA GLY A 459 4.26 21.03 -35.58
C GLY A 459 5.25 21.59 -34.54
N THR A 460 5.23 21.11 -33.30
CA THR A 460 6.25 21.49 -32.29
C THR A 460 7.33 20.42 -32.11
N ARG A 461 6.98 19.13 -32.23
CA ARG A 461 7.85 17.96 -32.03
C ARG A 461 9.20 18.12 -32.71
N GLN A 462 9.22 18.35 -34.03
CA GLN A 462 10.48 18.45 -34.78
C GLN A 462 11.35 19.63 -34.31
N ARG A 463 10.75 20.82 -34.13
CA ARG A 463 11.44 22.04 -33.67
C ARG A 463 12.04 21.87 -32.28
N VAL A 464 11.27 21.32 -31.34
CA VAL A 464 11.69 21.11 -29.94
C VAL A 464 12.78 20.06 -29.85
N LEU A 465 12.63 18.91 -30.52
CA LEU A 465 13.62 17.82 -30.46
C LEU A 465 14.97 18.25 -31.03
N ILE A 466 15.01 18.94 -32.18
CA ILE A 466 16.29 19.45 -32.73
C ILE A 466 16.93 20.46 -31.76
N SER A 467 16.16 21.44 -31.27
CA SER A 467 16.67 22.48 -30.37
C SER A 467 17.20 21.89 -29.06
N ALA A 468 16.49 20.91 -28.47
CA ALA A 468 16.87 20.24 -27.23
C ALA A 468 18.06 19.28 -27.39
N PHE A 469 18.12 18.48 -28.47
CA PHE A 469 19.23 17.57 -28.66
C PHE A 469 20.50 18.30 -29.12
N SER A 470 20.41 19.31 -29.99
CA SER A 470 21.55 20.19 -30.33
C SER A 470 22.05 21.06 -29.16
N ARG A 471 21.26 21.21 -28.09
CA ARG A 471 21.71 21.78 -26.81
C ARG A 471 22.38 20.72 -25.93
N ALA A 472 21.77 19.54 -25.78
CA ALA A 472 22.33 18.43 -25.00
C ALA A 472 23.70 17.96 -25.52
N THR A 473 23.92 17.95 -26.84
CA THR A 473 25.21 17.61 -27.46
C THR A 473 26.34 18.59 -27.09
N LYS A 474 26.04 19.76 -26.51
CA LYS A 474 27.03 20.74 -26.03
C LYS A 474 27.21 20.75 -24.50
N ASP A 475 26.52 19.88 -23.76
CA ASP A 475 26.55 19.83 -22.29
C ASP A 475 27.96 19.43 -21.77
N PRO A 476 28.52 20.10 -20.74
CA PRO A 476 29.78 19.67 -20.13
C PRO A 476 29.76 18.23 -19.61
N PHE A 477 28.59 17.70 -19.21
CA PHE A 477 28.44 16.33 -18.70
C PHE A 477 28.36 15.30 -19.85
N PRO A 478 29.33 14.36 -20.01
CA PRO A 478 29.40 13.49 -21.18
C PRO A 478 28.18 12.60 -21.41
N ALA A 479 27.54 12.12 -20.33
CA ALA A 479 26.32 11.32 -20.45
C ALA A 479 25.13 12.12 -21.03
N SER A 480 25.08 13.44 -20.79
CA SER A 480 24.07 14.33 -21.40
C SER A 480 24.32 14.49 -22.90
N ARG A 481 25.59 14.62 -23.34
CA ARG A 481 25.95 14.63 -24.77
C ARG A 481 25.59 13.30 -25.45
N ALA A 482 25.91 12.17 -24.81
CA ALA A 482 25.51 10.84 -25.29
C ALA A 482 23.99 10.68 -25.35
N ALA A 483 23.25 11.22 -24.39
CA ALA A 483 21.78 11.25 -24.40
C ALA A 483 21.21 12.13 -25.53
N GLY A 484 21.86 13.25 -25.89
CA GLY A 484 21.51 14.04 -27.07
C GLY A 484 21.65 13.26 -28.38
N VAL A 485 22.79 12.57 -28.57
CA VAL A 485 23.04 11.71 -29.74
C VAL A 485 22.03 10.56 -29.83
N LEU A 486 21.82 9.85 -28.72
CA LEU A 486 20.86 8.74 -28.66
C LEU A 486 19.41 9.22 -28.80
N GLY A 487 19.10 10.45 -28.33
CA GLY A 487 17.83 11.14 -28.55
C GLY A 487 17.54 11.34 -30.04
N PHE A 488 18.48 11.97 -30.78
CA PHE A 488 18.38 12.10 -32.24
C PHE A 488 18.16 10.75 -32.93
N ALA A 489 18.96 9.73 -32.61
CA ALA A 489 18.85 8.42 -33.26
C ALA A 489 17.51 7.71 -32.94
N ALA A 490 17.07 7.70 -31.68
CA ALA A 490 15.81 7.06 -31.28
C ALA A 490 14.57 7.77 -31.87
N THR A 491 14.67 9.06 -32.20
CA THR A 491 13.58 9.87 -32.78
C THR A 491 13.70 10.07 -34.30
N HIS A 492 14.56 9.31 -35.00
CA HIS A 492 14.90 9.56 -36.41
C HIS A 492 13.70 9.61 -37.40
N ASN A 493 12.58 8.96 -37.09
CA ASN A 493 11.33 9.03 -37.86
C ASN A 493 10.70 10.44 -37.86
N TYR A 494 10.95 11.27 -36.84
CA TYR A 494 10.31 12.58 -36.64
C TYR A 494 11.03 13.78 -37.28
N TYR A 495 12.10 13.54 -38.06
CA TYR A 495 12.79 14.58 -38.81
C TYR A 495 12.60 14.40 -40.32
N SER A 496 12.27 15.49 -41.01
CA SER A 496 12.32 15.53 -42.47
C SER A 496 13.74 15.27 -43.01
N VAL A 497 13.84 14.82 -44.25
CA VAL A 497 15.07 14.63 -45.03
C VAL A 497 15.89 15.94 -45.04
N THR A 498 15.21 17.08 -45.26
CA THR A 498 15.82 18.42 -45.25
C THR A 498 16.48 18.75 -43.91
N GLU A 499 15.76 18.63 -42.79
CA GLU A 499 16.31 18.96 -41.46
C GLU A 499 17.36 17.93 -41.00
N SER A 500 17.23 16.67 -41.42
CA SER A 500 18.22 15.62 -41.18
C SER A 500 19.57 15.98 -41.80
N ALA A 501 19.56 16.48 -43.05
CA ALA A 501 20.76 16.93 -43.76
C ALA A 501 21.26 18.31 -43.29
N ALA A 502 20.37 19.28 -43.06
CA ALA A 502 20.74 20.67 -42.80
C ALA A 502 21.14 20.95 -41.34
N ARG A 503 20.65 20.17 -40.37
CA ARG A 503 20.82 20.49 -38.93
C ARG A 503 21.24 19.30 -38.08
N VAL A 504 20.63 18.12 -38.27
CA VAL A 504 20.92 16.94 -37.44
C VAL A 504 22.31 16.39 -37.74
N LEU A 505 22.62 16.07 -39.01
CA LEU A 505 23.94 15.57 -39.40
C LEU A 505 25.09 16.55 -39.07
N PRO A 506 25.01 17.86 -39.39
CA PRO A 506 26.02 18.83 -38.96
C PRO A 506 26.25 18.86 -37.45
N THR A 507 25.18 18.78 -36.64
CA THR A 507 25.31 18.67 -35.18
C THR A 507 26.08 17.40 -34.79
N LEU A 508 25.67 16.23 -35.30
CA LEU A 508 26.28 14.94 -34.96
C LEU A 508 27.75 14.84 -35.41
N CYS A 509 28.10 15.41 -36.57
CA CYS A 509 29.47 15.40 -37.09
C CYS A 509 30.47 16.05 -36.13
N THR A 510 30.08 17.13 -35.42
CA THR A 510 30.97 17.76 -34.42
C THR A 510 31.36 16.83 -33.26
N LEU A 511 30.53 15.82 -32.95
CA LEU A 511 30.79 14.85 -31.87
C LEU A 511 31.63 13.65 -32.30
N THR A 512 32.02 13.53 -33.58
CA THR A 512 32.99 12.52 -34.01
C THR A 512 34.38 12.72 -33.38
N VAL A 513 34.65 13.93 -32.87
CA VAL A 513 35.88 14.33 -32.17
C VAL A 513 35.63 14.70 -30.69
N ASP A 514 34.49 14.32 -30.11
CA ASP A 514 34.22 14.54 -28.68
C ASP A 514 35.31 13.92 -27.78
N PRO A 515 35.72 14.53 -26.65
CA PRO A 515 36.70 13.92 -25.75
C PRO A 515 36.31 12.53 -25.23
N ASP A 516 35.02 12.27 -25.00
CA ASP A 516 34.51 11.01 -24.47
C ASP A 516 34.34 9.95 -25.57
N LYS A 517 34.96 8.76 -25.38
CA LYS A 517 34.91 7.68 -26.37
C LYS A 517 33.49 7.18 -26.63
N ASN A 518 32.65 7.04 -25.60
CA ASN A 518 31.29 6.57 -25.78
C ASN A 518 30.43 7.61 -26.53
N VAL A 519 30.64 8.92 -26.33
CA VAL A 519 29.99 9.95 -27.14
C VAL A 519 30.37 9.79 -28.61
N ARG A 520 31.66 9.64 -28.94
CA ARG A 520 32.13 9.36 -30.32
C ARG A 520 31.51 8.07 -30.89
N ASP A 521 31.52 6.99 -30.11
CA ASP A 521 31.01 5.67 -30.53
C ASP A 521 29.51 5.72 -30.87
N GLN A 522 28.68 6.49 -30.13
CA GLN A 522 27.27 6.67 -30.50
C GLN A 522 27.11 7.65 -31.67
N ALA A 523 27.94 8.71 -31.77
CA ALA A 523 27.86 9.69 -32.84
C ALA A 523 28.07 9.04 -34.21
N PHE A 524 29.09 8.18 -34.36
CA PHE A 524 29.33 7.44 -35.60
C PHE A 524 28.17 6.49 -35.98
N LYS A 525 27.46 5.90 -35.02
CA LYS A 525 26.28 5.06 -35.29
C LYS A 525 25.07 5.90 -35.71
N ALA A 526 24.84 7.03 -35.03
CA ALA A 526 23.76 7.96 -35.36
C ALA A 526 23.97 8.55 -36.77
N ILE A 527 25.18 9.01 -37.10
CA ILE A 527 25.54 9.53 -38.44
C ILE A 527 25.24 8.48 -39.51
N LYS A 528 25.68 7.23 -39.34
CA LYS A 528 25.36 6.15 -40.29
C LYS A 528 23.85 5.95 -40.46
N SER A 529 23.10 5.92 -39.36
CA SER A 529 21.64 5.78 -39.39
C SER A 529 20.92 6.92 -40.13
N PHE A 530 21.44 8.16 -40.05
CA PHE A 530 20.89 9.30 -40.79
C PHE A 530 21.36 9.34 -42.25
N LEU A 531 22.61 8.95 -42.54
CA LEU A 531 23.10 8.83 -43.93
C LEU A 531 22.28 7.80 -44.70
N THR A 532 22.07 6.60 -44.15
CA THR A 532 21.25 5.56 -44.81
C THR A 532 19.80 5.98 -45.05
N LYS A 533 19.24 6.85 -44.19
CA LYS A 533 17.92 7.48 -44.43
C LYS A 533 17.95 8.40 -45.67
N LEU A 534 19.01 9.20 -45.84
CA LEU A 534 19.18 10.09 -47.00
C LEU A 534 19.50 9.29 -48.28
N GLU A 535 20.37 8.29 -48.19
CA GLU A 535 20.75 7.38 -49.27
C GLU A 535 19.50 6.67 -49.83
N THR A 536 18.64 6.12 -48.98
CA THR A 536 17.39 5.44 -49.39
C THR A 536 16.46 6.35 -50.21
N VAL A 537 16.38 7.64 -49.88
CA VAL A 537 15.58 8.65 -50.62
C VAL A 537 16.31 9.12 -51.89
N SER A 538 17.63 9.11 -51.91
CA SER A 538 18.44 9.45 -53.09
C SER A 538 18.46 8.33 -54.14
N GLU A 539 18.37 7.07 -53.72
CA GLU A 539 18.24 5.91 -54.61
C GLU A 539 16.82 5.79 -55.18
N ASP A 540 15.80 6.12 -54.37
CA ASP A 540 14.40 6.07 -54.76
C ASP A 540 13.59 7.24 -54.16
N PRO A 541 13.44 8.34 -54.91
CA PRO A 541 12.68 9.50 -54.48
C PRO A 541 11.20 9.22 -54.16
N THR A 542 10.62 8.10 -54.61
CA THR A 542 9.22 7.76 -54.30
C THR A 542 9.03 7.37 -52.84
N LYS A 543 10.09 6.87 -52.18
CA LYS A 543 10.08 6.51 -50.75
C LYS A 543 10.02 7.70 -49.80
N LEU A 544 10.21 8.94 -50.29
CA LEU A 544 10.15 10.15 -49.44
C LEU A 544 8.84 10.23 -48.65
N ALA A 545 7.70 9.97 -49.30
CA ALA A 545 6.38 10.02 -48.65
C ALA A 545 6.17 8.91 -47.61
N GLU A 546 6.87 7.78 -47.72
CA GLU A 546 6.86 6.69 -46.72
C GLU A 546 7.78 7.04 -45.55
N ILE A 547 8.97 7.57 -45.83
CA ILE A 547 10.01 7.91 -44.85
C ILE A 547 9.67 9.17 -44.04
N GLU A 548 8.88 10.10 -44.60
CA GLU A 548 8.39 11.29 -43.89
C GLU A 548 6.97 11.15 -43.33
N LYS A 549 6.30 10.00 -43.53
CA LYS A 549 4.96 9.69 -43.00
C LYS A 549 4.82 10.00 -41.50
N ASP A 550 5.85 9.67 -40.73
CA ASP A 550 5.88 9.88 -39.28
C ASP A 550 6.31 11.29 -38.85
N VAL A 551 6.82 12.12 -39.76
CA VAL A 551 7.19 13.51 -39.44
C VAL A 551 5.93 14.31 -39.11
N MET A 552 4.90 14.19 -39.96
CA MET A 552 3.64 14.93 -39.86
C MET A 552 2.52 14.17 -39.12
N SER A 553 2.74 12.93 -38.66
CA SER A 553 1.73 12.17 -37.93
C SER A 553 1.42 12.79 -36.56
N SER A 554 0.14 13.01 -36.28
CA SER A 554 -0.33 13.37 -34.93
C SER A 554 -0.10 12.21 -33.96
N ALA A 555 -0.15 12.51 -32.65
CA ALA A 555 0.23 11.56 -31.61
C ALA A 555 -0.46 10.19 -31.76
N GLN A 556 0.34 9.12 -31.71
CA GLN A 556 -0.13 7.75 -31.70
C GLN A 556 0.41 7.03 -30.44
N PRO A 557 -0.35 6.09 -29.87
CA PRO A 557 0.20 5.17 -28.87
C PRO A 557 1.43 4.45 -29.43
N ALA A 558 2.41 4.13 -28.58
CA ALA A 558 3.69 3.55 -28.98
C ALA A 558 3.57 2.06 -29.39
N GLY A 559 2.88 1.80 -30.51
CA GLY A 559 2.74 0.49 -31.14
C GLY A 559 3.75 0.30 -32.27
N ALA A 560 4.76 -0.56 -32.04
CA ALA A 560 5.63 -1.14 -33.07
C ALA A 560 6.26 -0.16 -34.09
N ALA A 561 7.10 0.78 -33.60
CA ALA A 561 8.09 1.44 -34.44
C ALA A 561 9.22 0.46 -34.85
N ALA A 562 8.88 -0.50 -35.72
CA ALA A 562 9.81 -1.48 -36.29
C ALA A 562 10.72 -0.80 -37.32
N SER A 563 11.73 -0.07 -36.83
CA SER A 563 12.57 0.82 -37.65
C SER A 563 14.07 0.74 -37.30
N TRP A 564 14.86 1.19 -38.26
CA TRP A 564 16.32 1.08 -38.45
C TRP A 564 17.18 1.49 -37.24
N ALA A 565 16.63 2.25 -36.30
CA ALA A 565 17.31 2.72 -35.09
C ALA A 565 17.06 1.86 -33.81
N GLY A 566 16.64 0.60 -33.93
CA GLY A 566 16.36 -0.27 -32.77
C GLY A 566 17.49 -0.40 -31.73
N TRP A 567 18.75 -0.29 -32.17
CA TRP A 567 19.93 -0.21 -31.29
C TRP A 567 19.93 1.06 -30.42
N ALA A 568 19.44 2.19 -30.94
CA ALA A 568 19.34 3.46 -30.22
C ALA A 568 18.16 3.46 -29.24
N VAL A 569 17.03 2.85 -29.62
CA VAL A 569 15.89 2.61 -28.71
C VAL A 569 16.35 1.78 -27.51
N THR A 570 17.18 0.77 -27.74
CA THR A 570 17.83 -0.04 -26.69
C THR A 570 18.84 0.78 -25.88
N GLY A 571 19.60 1.69 -26.51
CA GLY A 571 20.53 2.61 -25.85
C GLY A 571 19.83 3.60 -24.89
N VAL A 572 18.81 4.32 -25.38
CA VAL A 572 17.96 5.21 -24.56
C VAL A 572 17.26 4.42 -23.46
N SER A 573 16.83 3.19 -23.73
CA SER A 573 16.22 2.32 -22.72
C SER A 573 17.23 1.77 -21.71
N SER A 574 18.49 1.53 -22.07
CA SER A 574 19.56 1.18 -21.13
C SER A 574 19.90 2.35 -20.17
N LEU A 575 19.96 3.57 -20.70
CA LEU A 575 20.01 4.78 -19.87
C LEU A 575 18.76 4.90 -18.98
N THR A 576 17.58 4.53 -19.47
CA THR A 576 16.34 4.49 -18.67
C THR A 576 16.36 3.38 -17.60
N SER A 577 16.99 2.24 -17.84
CA SER A 577 17.12 1.18 -16.82
C SER A 577 18.02 1.63 -15.67
N LYS A 578 19.04 2.45 -15.94
CA LYS A 578 19.84 3.14 -14.91
C LYS A 578 19.05 4.26 -14.23
N LEU A 579 18.22 5.00 -14.98
CA LEU A 579 17.31 6.03 -14.48
C LEU A 579 16.31 5.48 -13.44
N ILE A 580 15.72 4.30 -13.70
CA ILE A 580 14.69 3.70 -12.85
C ILE A 580 15.29 2.97 -11.63
N ARG A 581 16.44 2.30 -11.76
CA ARG A 581 17.03 1.49 -10.68
C ARG A 581 17.77 2.27 -9.57
N THR A 582 17.79 3.60 -9.61
CA THR A 582 18.50 4.44 -8.63
C THR A 582 17.71 4.63 -7.33
N GLY A 583 17.65 3.59 -6.51
CA GLY A 583 17.31 3.68 -5.08
C GLY A 583 18.50 4.19 -4.24
N PRO A 584 18.26 4.74 -3.04
CA PRO A 584 19.33 5.24 -2.17
C PRO A 584 20.13 4.07 -1.57
N GLY A 585 21.43 3.98 -1.88
CA GLY A 585 22.37 3.05 -1.22
C GLY A 585 23.32 2.25 -2.12
N ALA A 586 23.26 2.40 -3.45
CA ALA A 586 24.15 1.67 -4.36
C ALA A 586 25.47 2.43 -4.63
N GLU A 587 26.59 1.93 -4.10
CA GLU A 587 27.94 2.40 -4.45
C GLU A 587 28.37 1.95 -5.85
N VAL A 588 29.33 2.67 -6.46
CA VAL A 588 29.73 2.46 -7.85
C VAL A 588 30.89 1.45 -7.94
N GLY A 589 30.56 0.19 -8.22
CA GLY A 589 31.54 -0.83 -8.61
C GLY A 589 32.19 -0.52 -9.97
N GLY A 590 33.51 -0.70 -10.06
CA GLY A 590 34.30 -0.48 -11.27
C GLY A 590 34.07 -1.52 -12.38
N PRO A 591 34.54 -1.25 -13.61
CA PRO A 591 34.41 -2.18 -14.73
C PRO A 591 35.32 -3.41 -14.57
N ALA A 592 34.83 -4.57 -15.01
CA ALA A 592 35.63 -5.79 -15.14
C ALA A 592 36.17 -5.91 -16.57
N ASP A 593 37.45 -6.27 -16.71
CA ASP A 593 38.09 -6.48 -18.01
C ASP A 593 37.65 -7.80 -18.67
N ASN A 594 37.63 -7.79 -20.01
CA ASN A 594 37.25 -8.93 -20.84
C ASN A 594 38.31 -9.12 -21.94
N THR A 595 39.27 -10.02 -21.74
CA THR A 595 40.29 -10.38 -22.74
C THR A 595 39.98 -11.72 -23.41
N PRO A 596 39.87 -11.78 -24.75
CA PRO A 596 39.71 -13.03 -25.49
C PRO A 596 41.06 -13.73 -25.70
N VAL A 597 41.06 -15.07 -25.72
CA VAL A 597 42.21 -15.90 -26.09
C VAL A 597 41.89 -16.68 -27.36
N ALA A 598 42.88 -16.83 -28.25
CA ALA A 598 42.70 -17.31 -29.62
C ALA A 598 42.72 -18.85 -29.76
N ALA A 599 42.25 -19.32 -30.91
CA ALA A 599 42.25 -20.75 -31.26
C ALA A 599 43.66 -21.26 -31.65
N GLY A 600 43.90 -22.55 -31.42
CA GLY A 600 45.10 -23.28 -31.86
C GLY A 600 44.75 -24.73 -32.23
N THR A 601 45.35 -25.25 -33.31
CA THR A 601 45.00 -26.52 -33.95
C THR A 601 46.00 -27.65 -33.68
N ALA A 602 45.52 -28.87 -33.42
CA ALA A 602 46.28 -30.12 -33.59
C ALA A 602 45.35 -31.36 -33.63
N SER A 603 45.81 -32.46 -34.23
CA SER A 603 45.11 -33.76 -34.36
C SER A 603 46.16 -34.84 -34.77
N PRO A 604 45.86 -36.16 -34.81
CA PRO A 604 45.60 -37.06 -33.67
C PRO A 604 46.54 -38.31 -33.70
N ARG A 605 46.11 -39.44 -33.10
CA ARG A 605 46.69 -40.84 -33.12
C ARG A 605 47.68 -41.19 -32.00
N THR A 606 47.78 -42.44 -31.45
CA THR A 606 46.95 -43.69 -31.50
C THR A 606 47.40 -44.64 -30.37
N GLY A 607 46.53 -45.52 -29.85
CA GLY A 607 46.93 -46.67 -29.00
C GLY A 607 45.78 -47.54 -28.45
N ASN A 608 45.62 -48.75 -29.00
CA ASN A 608 44.65 -49.81 -28.62
C ASN A 608 45.45 -51.12 -28.31
N PRO A 609 44.88 -52.33 -28.03
CA PRO A 609 43.48 -52.83 -28.11
C PRO A 609 42.96 -53.47 -26.77
N VAL A 610 41.74 -54.00 -26.65
CA VAL A 610 41.22 -55.35 -27.06
C VAL A 610 39.79 -55.48 -26.49
N THR A 611 38.77 -56.16 -27.04
CA THR A 611 38.21 -56.41 -28.41
C THR A 611 36.65 -56.47 -28.21
N ASP A 612 35.70 -57.05 -28.97
CA ASP A 612 35.63 -57.96 -30.14
C ASP A 612 34.20 -57.94 -30.76
N GLY A 613 33.97 -58.64 -31.89
CA GLY A 613 32.63 -58.86 -32.49
C GLY A 613 32.28 -58.00 -33.73
N VAL A 614 31.72 -58.64 -34.77
CA VAL A 614 31.58 -58.21 -36.20
C VAL A 614 30.42 -59.04 -36.85
N PRO A 615 29.67 -58.65 -37.93
CA PRO A 615 29.85 -57.55 -38.93
C PRO A 615 28.63 -56.62 -39.24
N ASP A 616 28.92 -55.51 -39.96
CA ASP A 616 28.25 -54.83 -41.11
C ASP A 616 26.69 -54.82 -41.24
N GLU A 617 25.95 -53.71 -41.46
CA GLU A 617 26.06 -52.63 -42.49
C GLU A 617 25.42 -51.27 -42.03
N GLU A 618 25.56 -50.21 -42.84
CA GLU A 618 25.06 -48.81 -42.65
C GLU A 618 24.31 -48.33 -43.94
N PRO A 619 23.59 -47.17 -44.02
CA PRO A 619 23.33 -46.11 -43.02
C PRO A 619 21.86 -45.56 -42.99
N ILE A 620 21.70 -44.31 -42.51
CA ILE A 620 20.58 -43.34 -42.68
C ILE A 620 19.57 -43.26 -41.52
N GLY A 621 19.50 -42.09 -40.85
CA GLY A 621 18.29 -41.63 -40.15
C GLY A 621 18.46 -40.83 -38.86
N ASP A 622 19.07 -39.64 -38.88
CA ASP A 622 19.11 -38.76 -37.70
C ASP A 622 17.70 -38.34 -37.24
N ARG A 623 17.29 -38.81 -36.06
CA ARG A 623 16.48 -38.03 -35.11
C ARG A 623 16.69 -38.55 -33.69
N TRP A 624 17.32 -37.72 -32.85
CA TRP A 624 17.51 -38.01 -31.43
C TRP A 624 16.25 -37.65 -30.65
N ASP A 625 15.80 -38.58 -29.80
CA ASP A 625 15.03 -38.38 -28.57
C ASP A 625 15.50 -39.47 -27.59
N ASP A 626 15.30 -39.24 -26.29
CA ASP A 626 15.76 -40.07 -25.15
C ASP A 626 17.31 -40.17 -24.98
N GLU A 627 17.90 -40.27 -23.78
CA GLU A 627 17.35 -40.41 -22.42
C GLU A 627 18.37 -39.81 -21.41
N ASP A 628 17.94 -39.13 -20.33
CA ASP A 628 18.54 -39.25 -18.97
C ASP A 628 17.78 -38.45 -17.88
N TRP A 629 17.59 -39.13 -16.74
CA TRP A 629 17.00 -38.84 -15.41
C TRP A 629 16.76 -37.40 -14.91
N GLY A 630 15.82 -37.28 -13.95
CA GLY A 630 16.13 -36.50 -12.74
C GLY A 630 15.04 -35.68 -12.01
N THR A 631 13.75 -35.78 -12.36
CA THR A 631 12.72 -34.99 -11.64
C THR A 631 12.37 -35.60 -10.28
N LEU A 632 12.47 -34.80 -9.21
CA LEU A 632 11.97 -35.11 -7.87
C LEU A 632 11.16 -33.89 -7.39
N GLU A 633 9.87 -33.81 -7.72
CA GLU A 633 8.71 -34.47 -7.09
C GLU A 633 8.03 -33.56 -6.05
N VAL A 634 6.69 -33.49 -5.91
CA VAL A 634 5.60 -34.18 -6.63
C VAL A 634 4.55 -33.15 -7.09
N GLN A 635 4.04 -33.30 -8.32
CA GLN A 635 2.72 -32.78 -8.67
C GLN A 635 1.99 -33.79 -9.57
N LEU A 636 0.97 -34.47 -9.03
CA LEU A 636 0.25 -35.52 -9.74
C LEU A 636 -0.66 -34.93 -10.83
N LYS A 637 -0.44 -35.36 -12.08
CA LYS A 637 -1.31 -35.08 -13.22
C LYS A 637 -2.34 -36.20 -13.40
N SER A 638 -3.54 -35.85 -13.86
CA SER A 638 -4.34 -36.72 -14.71
C SER A 638 -5.32 -35.91 -15.56
N GLU A 639 -4.98 -35.68 -16.83
CA GLU A 639 -5.94 -35.32 -17.87
C GLU A 639 -6.05 -36.49 -18.85
N VAL A 640 -7.26 -36.77 -19.33
CA VAL A 640 -7.51 -37.70 -20.44
C VAL A 640 -8.43 -37.00 -21.43
N TYR A 641 -7.94 -36.81 -22.66
CA TYR A 641 -8.73 -36.22 -23.73
C TYR A 641 -9.74 -37.21 -24.30
N ILE A 642 -10.96 -36.74 -24.59
CA ILE A 642 -11.85 -37.34 -25.59
C ILE A 642 -12.44 -36.22 -26.44
N HIS A 643 -12.61 -36.45 -27.73
CA HIS A 643 -12.88 -35.42 -28.74
C HIS A 643 -14.22 -35.69 -29.43
N LEU A 644 -15.09 -34.68 -29.61
CA LEU A 644 -16.15 -34.57 -30.64
C LEU A 644 -17.03 -33.31 -30.42
N GLY A 645 -17.67 -32.76 -31.47
CA GLY A 645 -19.05 -32.23 -31.30
C GLY A 645 -19.41 -30.72 -31.43
N TRP A 646 -19.03 -30.04 -32.52
CA TRP A 646 -19.93 -29.19 -33.35
C TRP A 646 -20.73 -27.94 -32.80
N THR A 647 -20.45 -26.78 -33.44
CA THR A 647 -21.38 -25.73 -33.99
C THR A 647 -22.12 -24.66 -33.16
N SER A 648 -22.28 -23.50 -33.85
CA SER A 648 -23.08 -22.28 -33.59
C SER A 648 -22.66 -21.41 -32.39
N SER A 649 -22.34 -20.12 -32.51
CA SER A 649 -22.69 -19.05 -33.47
C SER A 649 -24.14 -18.55 -33.42
N GLU A 650 -24.35 -17.35 -32.88
CA GLU A 650 -25.01 -16.26 -33.60
C GLU A 650 -24.62 -14.88 -33.04
N ALA A 651 -24.85 -13.81 -33.81
CA ALA A 651 -24.52 -12.44 -33.44
C ALA A 651 -25.64 -11.47 -33.86
N VAL A 652 -26.01 -10.54 -32.99
CA VAL A 652 -27.05 -9.52 -33.24
C VAL A 652 -26.43 -8.12 -33.22
N LYS A 653 -26.99 -7.22 -34.04
CA LYS A 653 -26.38 -5.95 -34.46
C LYS A 653 -26.79 -4.75 -33.60
N LYS A 654 -26.02 -3.67 -33.76
CA LYS A 654 -26.36 -2.26 -33.49
C LYS A 654 -27.87 -1.94 -33.49
N GLN A 655 -28.28 -1.09 -32.56
CA GLN A 655 -29.17 0.02 -32.89
C GLN A 655 -28.79 1.27 -32.09
N SER A 656 -29.34 2.43 -32.49
CA SER A 656 -28.90 3.77 -32.11
C SER A 656 -30.10 4.67 -31.80
N SER A 657 -29.92 5.64 -30.90
CA SER A 657 -30.85 6.78 -30.75
C SER A 657 -30.11 8.02 -30.27
N ASP A 658 -30.24 9.12 -31.01
CA ASP A 658 -29.68 10.44 -30.70
C ASP A 658 -30.69 11.32 -29.93
N TRP A 659 -30.16 12.47 -29.49
CA TRP A 659 -30.83 13.75 -29.20
C TRP A 659 -31.23 14.10 -27.75
N SER A 660 -30.81 15.32 -27.38
CA SER A 660 -31.04 16.14 -26.19
C SER A 660 -32.54 16.45 -25.91
N SER A 661 -32.97 17.08 -24.81
CA SER A 661 -32.57 18.46 -24.44
C SER A 661 -33.14 19.01 -23.11
N SER A 662 -32.34 19.87 -22.45
CA SER A 662 -32.68 21.14 -21.74
C SER A 662 -33.78 21.27 -20.64
N GLY A 663 -33.45 22.06 -19.62
CA GLY A 663 -34.35 22.69 -18.63
C GLY A 663 -33.79 22.52 -17.19
N TRP A 664 -33.54 23.57 -16.38
CA TRP A 664 -34.02 24.96 -16.40
C TRP A 664 -32.92 25.99 -16.05
N ASP A 665 -33.14 27.25 -16.43
CA ASP A 665 -32.24 28.41 -16.23
C ASP A 665 -32.62 29.33 -15.04
N ALA A 666 -31.62 30.06 -14.52
CA ALA A 666 -31.64 31.39 -13.87
C ALA A 666 -30.24 31.59 -13.20
N ASP A 667 -29.30 32.45 -13.64
CA ASP A 667 -29.28 33.87 -14.08
C ASP A 667 -29.09 34.88 -12.90
N ASP A 668 -28.81 36.15 -13.21
CA ASP A 668 -28.16 37.23 -12.41
C ASP A 668 -26.61 37.10 -12.36
N SER A 669 -25.80 37.66 -13.28
CA SER A 669 -25.75 39.00 -13.94
C SER A 669 -25.06 40.08 -13.12
N TRP A 670 -24.03 40.72 -13.70
CA TRP A 670 -23.74 42.16 -13.61
C TRP A 670 -22.78 42.55 -14.74
N SER A 671 -22.98 43.71 -15.36
CA SER A 671 -22.38 44.05 -16.66
C SER A 671 -21.69 45.43 -16.70
N ASN A 672 -20.56 45.42 -17.41
CA ASN A 672 -19.98 46.47 -18.27
C ASN A 672 -20.17 47.97 -17.93
N GLU A 673 -19.07 48.71 -17.75
CA GLU A 673 -18.84 49.96 -18.52
C GLU A 673 -17.43 50.57 -18.29
N LYS A 674 -16.60 50.60 -19.35
CA LYS A 674 -16.07 51.81 -20.06
C LYS A 674 -14.68 51.62 -20.68
N GLU A 675 -14.55 52.15 -21.90
CA GLU A 675 -13.30 52.28 -22.65
C GLU A 675 -12.55 53.57 -22.26
N ALA A 676 -11.22 53.52 -22.39
CA ALA A 676 -10.37 54.69 -22.61
C ALA A 676 -9.07 54.24 -23.32
N ASP A 677 -8.80 54.80 -24.51
CA ASP A 677 -7.59 54.50 -25.26
C ASP A 677 -6.31 54.93 -24.54
N ILE A 678 -5.25 54.11 -24.67
CA ILE A 678 -3.86 54.57 -24.85
C ILE A 678 -3.04 53.42 -25.46
N GLN A 679 -2.15 53.75 -26.40
CA GLN A 679 -1.36 52.76 -27.14
C GLN A 679 -0.24 52.15 -26.28
N GLY A 680 -0.09 50.82 -26.32
CA GLY A 680 0.99 50.12 -25.64
C GLY A 680 1.08 48.64 -26.04
N GLN A 681 1.78 48.32 -27.13
CA GLN A 681 2.09 46.93 -27.50
C GLN A 681 3.23 46.38 -26.63
N SER A 682 2.94 45.39 -25.80
CA SER A 682 3.95 44.56 -25.12
C SER A 682 3.42 43.14 -24.86
N SER A 683 3.71 42.21 -25.78
CA SER A 683 3.37 40.79 -25.62
C SER A 683 4.31 40.10 -24.61
N PRO A 684 3.82 39.26 -23.68
CA PRO A 684 4.69 38.57 -22.72
C PRO A 684 5.44 37.36 -23.31
N GLY A 685 6.76 37.49 -23.47
CA GLY A 685 7.77 36.42 -23.33
C GLY A 685 7.65 35.12 -24.14
N GLU A 686 8.29 35.06 -25.32
CA GLU A 686 8.54 33.81 -26.06
C GLU A 686 9.74 32.98 -25.50
N ASP A 687 9.75 32.68 -24.20
CA ASP A 687 10.80 31.87 -23.54
C ASP A 687 10.67 30.34 -23.85
N GLY A 688 10.54 29.97 -25.14
CA GLY A 688 10.07 28.64 -25.57
C GLY A 688 10.75 28.05 -26.81
N TRP A 689 11.99 27.54 -26.66
CA TRP A 689 12.78 26.77 -27.65
C TRP A 689 13.11 27.42 -29.00
N GLY A 690 12.54 28.59 -29.33
CA GLY A 690 12.81 29.36 -30.55
C GLY A 690 13.94 30.39 -30.41
N ASN A 691 14.45 30.82 -31.55
CA ASN A 691 15.21 32.07 -31.78
C ASN A 691 16.66 32.16 -31.23
N ASP A 692 17.24 31.08 -30.70
CA ASP A 692 18.66 30.97 -30.29
C ASP A 692 19.66 30.70 -31.45
N TRP A 693 19.22 30.69 -32.73
CA TRP A 693 19.95 29.98 -33.81
C TRP A 693 20.15 30.73 -35.14
N GLU A 694 20.08 32.06 -35.17
CA GLU A 694 20.55 32.87 -36.30
C GLU A 694 21.56 33.94 -35.83
N GLU A 695 22.49 34.28 -36.72
CA GLU A 695 23.68 35.16 -36.51
C GLU A 695 24.63 34.82 -35.34
N GLU A 696 25.74 34.14 -35.66
CA GLU A 696 27.05 34.80 -35.49
C GLU A 696 28.07 34.29 -36.53
N GLY A 697 28.58 35.20 -37.37
CA GLY A 697 29.31 34.83 -38.59
C GLY A 697 30.18 35.93 -39.17
N ARG A 698 30.91 36.66 -38.31
CA ARG A 698 31.89 37.70 -38.72
C ARG A 698 33.18 37.58 -37.91
N THR A 699 34.27 38.12 -38.44
CA THR A 699 35.64 37.80 -37.99
C THR A 699 36.39 38.97 -37.34
N ALA A 700 37.33 38.59 -36.46
CA ALA A 700 38.44 39.40 -35.92
C ALA A 700 38.09 40.51 -34.88
N PRO A 701 39.07 40.99 -34.08
CA PRO A 701 40.46 40.56 -33.94
C PRO A 701 40.82 39.99 -32.55
N ALA A 702 42.03 39.44 -32.42
CA ALA A 702 42.55 38.95 -31.13
C ALA A 702 42.80 40.08 -30.12
N THR A 703 42.37 39.87 -28.87
CA THR A 703 42.70 40.73 -27.72
C THR A 703 43.65 40.02 -26.76
N LYS A 704 44.45 40.79 -26.01
CA LYS A 704 45.52 40.28 -25.16
C LYS A 704 44.96 39.71 -23.86
N SER A 705 45.53 38.61 -23.38
CA SER A 705 45.32 38.14 -22.01
C SER A 705 45.87 39.14 -20.98
N ALA A 706 45.11 39.37 -19.92
CA ALA A 706 45.61 40.03 -18.71
C ALA A 706 46.33 39.00 -17.82
N ALA A 707 47.39 39.42 -17.14
CA ALA A 707 48.11 38.57 -16.20
C ALA A 707 47.35 38.42 -14.87
N LEU A 708 47.50 37.27 -14.22
CA LEU A 708 47.05 37.05 -12.84
C LEU A 708 48.02 37.73 -11.84
N PRO A 709 47.54 38.16 -10.65
CA PRO A 709 48.41 38.64 -9.58
C PRO A 709 49.36 37.54 -9.07
N GLU A 710 50.55 37.95 -8.60
CA GLU A 710 51.51 37.01 -8.00
C GLU A 710 50.94 36.34 -6.74
N GLY A 711 51.17 35.03 -6.61
CA GLY A 711 50.84 34.24 -5.42
C GLY A 711 49.73 33.19 -5.58
N VAL A 712 48.99 33.17 -6.70
CA VAL A 712 47.93 32.17 -6.96
C VAL A 712 48.40 31.11 -7.95
N ARG A 713 48.40 29.84 -7.54
CA ARG A 713 48.65 28.67 -8.40
C ARG A 713 47.34 28.06 -8.90
N LEU A 714 47.39 27.45 -10.09
CA LEU A 714 46.27 26.69 -10.66
C LEU A 714 46.14 25.32 -9.97
N ALA A 715 44.91 24.82 -9.85
CA ALA A 715 44.62 23.52 -9.22
C ALA A 715 45.23 22.31 -9.96
N SER A 716 45.76 22.51 -11.17
CA SER A 716 46.50 21.53 -11.97
C SER A 716 47.98 21.36 -11.54
N GLU A 717 48.49 22.13 -10.58
CA GLU A 717 49.88 22.06 -10.09
C GLU A 717 50.05 21.20 -8.83
N TYR A 718 49.09 20.32 -8.53
CA TYR A 718 49.20 19.29 -7.49
C TYR A 718 49.22 17.90 -8.12
N ASP A 719 50.38 17.25 -8.12
CA ASP A 719 50.51 15.82 -8.43
C ASP A 719 49.89 14.98 -7.30
N TRP A 720 49.07 13.99 -7.65
CA TRP A 720 48.31 13.16 -6.71
C TRP A 720 48.52 11.64 -6.85
N ASP A 721 49.38 11.19 -7.76
CA ASP A 721 49.57 9.76 -8.07
C ASP A 721 51.01 9.27 -7.81
N ILE A 722 51.18 8.45 -6.77
CA ILE A 722 52.27 7.47 -6.67
C ILE A 722 51.69 6.14 -6.18
N LYS A 723 51.90 5.08 -6.95
CA LYS A 723 51.77 3.68 -6.49
C LYS A 723 53.10 2.97 -6.70
N GLY A 724 53.62 2.34 -5.65
CA GLY A 724 54.80 1.50 -5.68
C GLY A 724 54.89 0.75 -4.36
N ASP A 725 54.80 -0.58 -4.42
CA ASP A 725 54.71 -1.44 -3.24
C ASP A 725 56.11 -1.93 -2.81
N THR A 726 56.46 -1.77 -1.54
CA THR A 726 57.53 -2.53 -0.87
C THR A 726 57.43 -2.40 0.64
N GLN A 727 57.48 -3.53 1.34
CA GLN A 727 57.21 -3.64 2.78
C GLN A 727 58.50 -3.48 3.62
N THR A 728 58.56 -2.50 4.53
CA THR A 728 59.39 -2.59 5.76
C THR A 728 59.01 -1.56 6.83
N ASP A 729 59.04 -1.98 8.09
CA ASP A 729 58.44 -1.35 9.27
C ASP A 729 58.94 0.06 9.64
N PHE A 730 58.03 0.94 10.07
CA PHE A 730 58.33 2.27 10.64
C PHE A 730 58.09 2.36 12.17
N LEU A 731 57.67 1.27 12.84
CA LEU A 731 57.34 1.25 14.27
C LEU A 731 58.40 0.57 15.14
N ALA A 732 59.65 1.06 15.14
CA ALA A 732 60.72 0.51 15.98
C ALA A 732 61.86 1.48 16.38
N ASN A 733 61.55 2.57 17.10
CA ASN A 733 62.49 3.29 17.99
C ASN A 733 61.70 4.33 18.81
N VAL A 734 61.93 4.57 20.11
CA VAL A 734 63.03 4.20 21.01
C VAL A 734 62.49 3.59 22.32
N SER A 735 63.27 2.72 22.98
CA SER A 735 63.05 2.34 24.39
C SER A 735 64.36 1.98 25.09
N GLN A 736 64.65 2.62 26.23
CA GLN A 736 65.59 2.10 27.24
C GLN A 736 65.25 2.58 28.67
N ARG A 737 65.02 1.60 29.57
CA ARG A 737 65.30 1.61 31.03
C ARG A 737 64.53 2.63 31.94
N ALA A 738 64.23 2.32 33.21
CA ALA A 738 64.45 1.10 34.03
C ALA A 738 63.30 0.86 35.05
N THR A 739 63.32 -0.30 35.72
CA THR A 739 62.35 -0.76 36.75
C THR A 739 62.93 -0.63 38.18
N PRO A 740 62.13 -0.75 39.28
CA PRO A 740 61.73 -2.06 39.83
C PRO A 740 60.29 -2.17 40.41
N THR A 741 59.96 -3.38 40.87
CA THR A 741 58.65 -3.99 41.27
C THR A 741 58.59 -4.30 42.81
N PRO A 742 57.70 -5.14 43.42
CA PRO A 742 56.49 -5.90 42.98
C PRO A 742 55.26 -5.89 43.96
N THR A 743 54.25 -6.77 43.69
CA THR A 743 53.23 -7.41 44.58
C THR A 743 51.82 -6.76 44.72
N ALA A 744 50.70 -7.49 44.96
CA ALA A 744 50.33 -8.90 44.67
C ALA A 744 48.81 -9.23 44.89
N MET A 745 48.34 -10.33 44.27
CA MET A 745 47.20 -11.25 44.58
C MET A 745 45.70 -10.80 44.61
N VAL A 746 44.92 -11.48 43.73
CA VAL A 746 43.65 -12.25 43.94
C VAL A 746 42.55 -11.74 44.90
N GLY A 747 41.30 -11.67 44.40
CA GLY A 747 40.07 -11.64 45.22
C GLY A 747 38.77 -11.63 44.40
N ASP A 748 37.73 -12.34 44.87
CA ASP A 748 36.39 -12.41 44.27
C ASP A 748 35.41 -11.35 44.82
N GLY A 749 34.21 -11.26 44.22
CA GLY A 749 32.97 -11.17 45.03
C GLY A 749 32.21 -9.84 45.09
N TRP A 750 31.16 -9.75 44.27
CA TRP A 750 29.80 -9.24 44.56
C TRP A 750 29.51 -8.27 45.74
N SER A 751 28.69 -7.26 45.41
CA SER A 751 27.66 -6.58 46.23
C SER A 751 27.97 -5.26 46.98
N ALA A 752 26.88 -4.51 47.17
CA ALA A 752 26.66 -3.29 47.97
C ALA A 752 26.99 -1.90 47.35
N GLU A 753 25.93 -1.08 47.25
CA GLU A 753 25.93 0.40 47.26
C GLU A 753 26.16 0.91 48.73
N PRO A 754 26.01 2.21 49.13
CA PRO A 754 25.64 3.41 48.35
C PRO A 754 26.34 4.75 48.73
N ALA A 755 25.92 5.81 48.01
CA ALA A 755 25.75 7.21 48.48
C ALA A 755 26.97 8.09 48.86
N GLY A 756 26.79 9.40 48.61
CA GLY A 756 27.67 10.49 49.06
C GLY A 756 28.85 10.81 48.13
N ASP A 757 29.46 12.00 48.17
CA ASP A 757 28.97 13.25 48.78
C ASP A 757 29.63 14.50 48.13
N TRP A 758 29.29 15.70 48.60
CA TRP A 758 29.46 17.01 47.95
C TRP A 758 30.91 17.55 47.83
N GLY A 759 31.11 18.55 46.96
CA GLY A 759 32.34 19.39 46.87
C GLY A 759 32.72 19.73 45.41
N ALA A 760 32.41 20.87 44.77
CA ALA A 760 32.28 22.30 45.14
C ALA A 760 33.56 23.13 44.88
N GLU A 761 33.37 24.44 44.70
CA GLU A 761 34.36 25.49 44.33
C GLU A 761 34.95 25.43 42.91
N GLU A 762 35.40 26.54 42.30
CA GLU A 762 34.77 27.86 42.03
C GLU A 762 35.71 28.69 41.13
N SER A 763 35.20 29.58 40.25
CA SER A 763 35.86 30.83 39.81
C SER A 763 35.15 31.51 38.61
N TRP A 764 34.50 32.66 38.87
CA TRP A 764 34.49 33.94 38.13
C TRP A 764 34.57 33.98 36.57
N GLN A 765 33.85 34.84 35.81
CA GLN A 765 33.07 36.04 36.17
C GLN A 765 32.05 36.48 35.08
N SER A 766 30.89 36.99 35.52
CA SER A 766 29.97 38.00 34.94
C SER A 766 29.91 38.33 33.43
N VAL A 767 28.69 38.36 32.85
CA VAL A 767 27.93 39.60 32.49
C VAL A 767 26.43 39.24 32.34
N GLY A 768 25.52 40.17 32.67
CA GLY A 768 24.12 39.85 32.99
C GLY A 768 23.12 39.71 31.82
N GLY A 769 22.12 38.87 32.05
CA GLY A 769 20.86 38.76 31.29
C GLY A 769 19.75 38.21 32.21
N SER A 770 18.49 38.58 31.97
CA SER A 770 17.37 38.31 32.89
C SER A 770 17.17 36.82 33.21
N PRO A 771 16.79 36.45 34.45
CA PRO A 771 16.61 35.05 34.84
C PRO A 771 15.43 34.41 34.08
N GLY A 772 15.76 33.53 33.13
CA GLY A 772 14.77 32.68 32.48
C GLY A 772 14.19 31.68 33.47
N LEU A 773 12.86 31.63 33.59
CA LEU A 773 12.15 30.66 34.42
C LEU A 773 12.59 29.23 34.08
N THR A 774 12.89 28.44 35.11
CA THR A 774 13.38 27.07 34.91
C THR A 774 12.37 26.21 34.15
N LYS A 775 12.85 25.15 33.49
CA LYS A 775 12.00 24.21 32.73
C LYS A 775 10.86 23.63 33.59
N ALA A 776 11.07 23.49 34.90
CA ALA A 776 10.07 23.06 35.87
C ALA A 776 9.01 24.14 36.16
N GLU A 777 9.41 25.40 36.35
CA GLU A 777 8.48 26.52 36.57
C GLU A 777 7.65 26.83 35.33
N LEU A 778 8.26 26.75 34.14
CA LEU A 778 7.58 26.93 32.86
C LEU A 778 6.53 25.82 32.64
N ALA A 779 6.85 24.57 33.00
CA ALA A 779 5.89 23.47 33.02
C ALA A 779 4.77 23.67 34.06
N LYS A 780 5.09 24.16 35.26
CA LYS A 780 4.12 24.48 36.33
C LYS A 780 3.14 25.57 35.87
N LYS A 781 3.65 26.67 35.28
CA LYS A 781 2.85 27.77 34.71
C LYS A 781 1.91 27.26 33.62
N LYS A 782 2.42 26.48 32.66
CA LYS A 782 1.62 25.89 31.56
C LYS A 782 0.53 24.94 32.07
N ARG A 783 0.77 24.22 33.18
CA ARG A 783 -0.23 23.37 33.84
C ARG A 783 -1.32 24.18 34.56
N GLU A 784 -0.97 25.35 35.10
CA GLU A 784 -1.91 26.27 35.76
C GLU A 784 -2.74 27.09 34.77
N GLU A 785 -2.17 27.52 33.64
CA GLU A 785 -2.92 28.10 32.52
C GLU A 785 -3.97 27.12 31.98
N ARG A 786 -3.59 25.87 31.71
CA ARG A 786 -4.54 24.82 31.28
C ARG A 786 -5.64 24.54 32.33
N ARG A 787 -5.35 24.69 33.64
CA ARG A 787 -6.36 24.61 34.70
C ARG A 787 -7.36 25.76 34.60
N LYS A 788 -6.89 27.01 34.47
CA LYS A 788 -7.75 28.20 34.32
C LYS A 788 -8.60 28.14 33.05
N GLU A 789 -8.07 27.64 31.94
CA GLU A 789 -8.82 27.49 30.68
C GLU A 789 -9.99 26.49 30.81
N LEU A 790 -9.75 25.34 31.45
CA LEU A 790 -10.80 24.35 31.74
C LEU A 790 -11.86 24.88 32.72
N GLU A 791 -11.45 25.70 33.68
CA GLU A 791 -12.33 26.34 34.66
C GLU A 791 -13.20 27.42 34.02
N ALA A 792 -12.63 28.25 33.13
CA ALA A 792 -13.37 29.21 32.31
C ALA A 792 -14.41 28.53 31.41
N LYS A 793 -14.02 27.46 30.69
CA LYS A 793 -14.94 26.66 29.85
C LYS A 793 -16.04 25.96 30.67
N ARG A 794 -15.80 25.67 31.97
CA ARG A 794 -16.85 25.21 32.90
C ARG A 794 -17.78 26.33 33.36
N ALA A 795 -17.27 27.54 33.57
CA ALA A 795 -18.09 28.71 33.91
C ALA A 795 -18.99 29.13 32.73
N GLU A 796 -18.44 29.19 31.52
CA GLU A 796 -19.16 29.46 30.27
C GLU A 796 -20.30 28.46 30.03
N ARG A 797 -20.03 27.15 30.18
CA ARG A 797 -21.07 26.09 30.10
C ARG A 797 -22.13 26.15 31.21
N LYS A 798 -21.87 26.84 32.33
CA LYS A 798 -22.90 27.16 33.34
C LYS A 798 -23.71 28.39 32.96
N ALA A 799 -23.06 29.46 32.46
CA ALA A 799 -23.74 30.67 31.99
C ALA A 799 -24.68 30.38 30.79
N ALA A 800 -24.30 29.47 29.90
CA ALA A 800 -25.10 29.05 28.75
C ALA A 800 -26.40 28.29 29.10
N LYS A 801 -26.63 27.90 30.37
CA LYS A 801 -27.88 27.26 30.81
C LYS A 801 -28.77 28.24 31.57
N GLY A 802 -29.46 29.11 30.82
CA GLY A 802 -30.58 29.89 31.32
C GLY A 802 -31.75 29.01 31.80
N PRO A 803 -32.66 29.53 32.65
CA PRO A 803 -33.73 28.75 33.27
C PRO A 803 -34.79 28.29 32.25
N LEU A 804 -35.12 26.99 32.31
CA LEU A 804 -36.14 26.36 31.48
C LEU A 804 -37.54 26.89 31.84
N LYS A 805 -38.23 27.52 30.88
CA LYS A 805 -39.67 27.79 30.99
C LYS A 805 -40.47 26.52 30.65
N LEU A 806 -41.30 26.08 31.58
CA LEU A 806 -42.28 25.01 31.38
C LEU A 806 -43.60 25.56 30.83
N GLY A 807 -44.14 24.86 29.83
CA GLY A 807 -45.58 24.78 29.57
C GLY A 807 -46.21 25.82 28.64
N ALA A 808 -46.75 25.33 27.52
CA ALA A 808 -48.18 25.46 27.22
C ALA A 808 -48.59 24.38 26.19
N ARG A 809 -49.73 23.71 26.41
CA ARG A 809 -50.45 23.01 25.33
C ARG A 809 -51.16 24.07 24.48
N LYS A 810 -51.32 23.77 23.19
CA LYS A 810 -52.51 24.17 22.44
C LYS A 810 -53.10 22.95 21.76
N LEU A 811 -54.43 22.94 21.66
CA LEU A 811 -55.13 22.22 20.61
C LEU A 811 -55.05 23.10 19.36
N ASP A 812 -54.97 22.50 18.17
CA ASP A 812 -56.14 22.28 17.32
C ASP A 812 -55.93 20.99 16.51
#